data_AF-A0A165MSM1-F1
#
_entry.id   AF-A0A165MSM1-F1
#
_cell.length_a   1.000
_cell.length_b   1.000
_cell.length_c   1.000
_cell.angle_alpha   90.00
_cell.angle_beta   90.00
_cell.angle_gamma   90.00
#
_symmetry.space_group_name_H-M   'P 1'
#
loop_
_entity.id
_entity.type
_entity.pdbx_description
1 polymer ?
#
loop_
_entity_poly.entity_id
_entity_poly.type
_entity_poly.pdbx_seq_one_letter_code
_entity_poly.pdbx_strand_id
1 'polypeptide(L)'
;MSHRPPRNILLYVLIFEGEPIDKIWNIYYHFFIDEASSAVLAHHCEMLLAQSNSVVEWHEYKYGSWLKVLDSLTLADIRTYWQSYVDFRSIDSGKNARMRKEFDKLAAPNRNGFNYGCARCTGPLMPQAMATMSELYQVQLAKLINPTFVYSLDGEKFEPHYGTFPLQSFHLAHAFAPIPSVSTPVGSEDMVIQTAKEQFAAWCGRFREVRGTVVHLDSIRSTASPTSFDVIDTSNLTDYLGLIHILLVSVPLLKTDPDRNAILYTETLLPSGRMRRVMSVFIGLAPRPLLTGFQSTSHSNELVIHHVKEGITDQFHQRVSWVRPIDGDPLHGVPATLVLGSESSAHDLGALLFRLYDNIGFEHNGIGEVLRLSSLKSAQALFENSRAMEKIYYNRRTVAKLFRFARDRIEVSDSKWENAIGVFLMKVQTDSSRLVGMKYIQDLCLQFHIEGVHTTDILRNDWMHCHGIQPLPSKLFRGWSDIPLVVCVVLTVPRHAFRPFLEWKDDELFGSPVLHMQFDTQDGHSNSFSSLHGVAGELDLSSEDPKIQEVKPFFDAASFVFSCWLPTWLITSVGLKVGLTIQSTPRMVENFMSQLGPMLMLYSARILDTDSVRILRSRPGILSELDIASSGTKTLSSLSDSLSHRPRVAVNLSMSKIPALTGQLDICDEAAKIALVGKAAVSIGVFKYIVTYPLAIIGEKSKLRIARKSGYIEILSQARTAGKPNWRVGRAHERLGLFKNNPRVFGLAEPSRGGVHTLLFIYQLRLDLAAFTVVADIAVLPLDNGLMPQLRPRIQALQDHGGPCVTTTRGWKRRRGESYSLPWSSAAARGITRRHASTGTGPIA
;
A
#
# COMPACT_ATOMS: atom_id res chain seq x y z
N MET A 1 0.86 2.39 15.49
CA MET A 1 1.34 3.64 14.83
C MET A 1 1.50 4.81 15.82
N SER A 2 1.43 4.55 17.13
CA SER A 2 1.02 5.48 18.19
C SER A 2 2.10 6.40 18.80
N HIS A 3 3.36 6.38 18.30
CA HIS A 3 4.48 7.17 18.88
C HIS A 3 5.02 8.31 17.99
N ARG A 4 4.48 8.54 16.80
CA ARG A 4 5.26 9.14 15.70
C ARG A 4 5.46 10.67 15.75
N PRO A 5 4.44 11.52 15.97
CA PRO A 5 4.61 12.96 15.81
C PRO A 5 5.64 13.62 16.76
N PRO A 6 5.56 13.46 18.10
CA PRO A 6 6.44 14.20 19.02
C PRO A 6 7.91 13.77 18.90
N ARG A 7 8.16 12.47 18.68
CA ARG A 7 9.51 11.92 18.50
C ARG A 7 10.13 12.30 17.14
N ASN A 8 9.33 12.37 16.08
CA ASN A 8 9.81 12.81 14.77
C ASN A 8 10.14 14.31 14.74
N ILE A 9 9.30 15.15 15.37
CA ILE A 9 9.61 16.58 15.52
C ILE A 9 10.94 16.75 16.25
N LEU A 10 11.13 16.03 17.36
CA LEU A 10 12.38 16.06 18.11
C LEU A 10 13.58 15.62 17.24
N LEU A 11 13.46 14.55 16.46
CA LEU A 11 14.54 14.13 15.55
C LEU A 11 14.93 15.26 14.59
N TYR A 12 13.95 15.90 13.94
CA TYR A 12 14.23 16.98 13.00
C TYR A 12 14.87 18.19 13.67
N VAL A 13 14.46 18.51 14.90
CA VAL A 13 15.05 19.58 15.71
C VAL A 13 16.51 19.27 16.05
N LEU A 14 16.81 18.05 16.54
CA LEU A 14 18.17 17.63 16.86
C LEU A 14 19.10 17.69 15.63
N ILE A 15 18.61 17.25 14.47
CA ILE A 15 19.36 17.33 13.21
C ILE A 15 19.60 18.80 12.83
N PHE A 16 18.56 19.64 12.96
CA PHE A 16 18.59 21.04 12.60
C PHE A 16 19.58 21.84 13.45
N GLU A 17 19.58 21.62 14.76
CA GLU A 17 20.48 22.27 15.73
C GLU A 17 21.91 21.75 15.63
N GLY A 18 22.16 20.70 14.86
CA GLY A 18 23.50 20.21 14.59
C GLY A 18 24.10 19.40 15.73
N GLU A 19 23.25 18.76 16.55
CA GLU A 19 23.70 17.88 17.62
C GLU A 19 24.62 16.77 17.12
N PRO A 20 25.58 16.27 17.94
CA PRO A 20 26.47 15.20 17.53
C PRO A 20 25.69 13.96 17.09
N ILE A 21 26.11 13.36 15.96
CA ILE A 21 25.39 12.22 15.34
C ILE A 21 25.17 11.08 16.33
N ASP A 22 26.12 10.79 17.21
CA ASP A 22 25.97 9.75 18.23
C ASP A 22 24.87 10.07 19.25
N LYS A 23 24.67 11.35 19.58
CA LYS A 23 23.60 11.76 20.50
C LYS A 23 22.24 11.65 19.84
N ILE A 24 22.12 12.11 18.59
CA ILE A 24 20.89 11.94 17.79
C ILE A 24 20.56 10.46 17.62
N TRP A 25 21.57 9.64 17.27
CA TRP A 25 21.45 8.20 17.12
C TRP A 25 20.96 7.54 18.41
N ASN A 26 21.58 7.84 19.56
CA ASN A 26 21.18 7.27 20.84
C ASN A 26 19.73 7.63 21.20
N ILE A 27 19.36 8.92 21.10
CA ILE A 27 18.01 9.41 21.44
C ILE A 27 16.97 8.78 20.52
N TYR A 28 17.26 8.67 19.22
CA TYR A 28 16.28 8.18 18.29
C TYR A 28 16.22 6.66 18.25
N TYR A 29 17.33 5.95 18.28
CA TYR A 29 17.38 4.53 17.94
C TYR A 29 17.54 3.58 19.13
N HIS A 30 18.09 4.04 20.26
CA HIS A 30 18.34 3.15 21.39
C HIS A 30 17.23 3.21 22.44
N PHE A 31 16.81 2.03 22.91
CA PHE A 31 15.88 1.88 24.04
C PHE A 31 16.48 2.37 25.37
N PHE A 32 17.81 2.38 25.47
CA PHE A 32 18.54 2.92 26.61
C PHE A 32 19.60 3.91 26.15
N ILE A 33 19.77 4.99 26.89
CA ILE A 33 20.66 6.10 26.53
C ILE A 33 21.63 6.42 27.67
N ASP A 34 22.74 7.08 27.31
CA ASP A 34 23.68 7.64 28.28
C ASP A 34 23.16 8.96 28.86
N GLU A 35 23.76 9.39 29.98
CA GLU A 35 23.32 10.59 30.71
C GLU A 35 23.47 11.88 29.88
N ALA A 36 24.49 11.95 29.02
CA ALA A 36 24.66 13.09 28.12
C ALA A 36 23.60 13.13 27.02
N SER A 37 23.19 11.99 26.46
CA SER A 37 22.06 11.87 25.53
C SER A 37 20.74 12.21 26.21
N SER A 38 20.55 11.80 27.47
CA SER A 38 19.37 12.15 28.28
C SER A 38 19.30 13.66 28.56
N ALA A 39 20.44 14.30 28.83
CA ALA A 39 20.52 15.75 29.01
C ALA A 39 20.16 16.52 27.72
N VAL A 40 20.69 16.09 26.57
CA VAL A 40 20.35 16.68 25.25
C VAL A 40 18.85 16.52 24.96
N LEU A 41 18.29 15.33 25.16
CA LEU A 41 16.86 15.06 24.99
C LEU A 41 16.00 16.03 25.82
N ALA A 42 16.28 16.15 27.12
CA ALA A 42 15.50 17.00 28.01
C ALA A 42 15.63 18.47 27.67
N HIS A 43 16.84 18.95 27.36
CA HIS A 43 17.08 20.34 26.96
C HIS A 43 16.23 20.73 25.75
N HIS A 44 16.20 19.90 24.70
CA HIS A 44 15.40 20.19 23.51
C HIS A 44 13.90 20.08 23.77
N CYS A 45 13.44 19.14 24.61
CA CYS A 45 12.03 19.07 25.01
C CYS A 45 11.59 20.30 25.82
N GLU A 46 12.39 20.77 26.78
CA GLU A 46 12.13 22.00 27.55
C GLU A 46 12.06 23.23 26.64
N MET A 47 12.98 23.35 25.68
CA MET A 47 12.92 24.41 24.67
C MET A 47 11.64 24.33 23.82
N LEU A 48 11.25 23.13 23.37
CA LEU A 48 10.04 22.95 22.57
C LEU A 48 8.78 23.30 23.37
N LEU A 49 8.72 22.94 24.65
CA LEU A 49 7.63 23.31 25.54
C LEU A 49 7.54 24.83 25.76
N ALA A 50 8.68 25.50 25.92
CA ALA A 50 8.71 26.94 26.12
C ALA A 50 8.18 27.73 24.92
N GLN A 51 8.30 27.20 23.70
CA GLN A 51 8.04 27.90 22.44
C GLN A 51 6.80 27.36 21.69
N SER A 52 5.87 26.72 22.39
CA SER A 52 4.69 26.09 21.78
C SER A 52 3.39 26.29 22.59
N ASN A 53 3.24 27.40 23.33
CA ASN A 53 2.04 27.59 24.17
C ASN A 53 0.78 27.86 23.34
N SER A 54 0.95 28.29 22.10
CA SER A 54 -0.12 28.37 21.10
C SER A 54 0.36 27.97 19.71
N VAL A 55 -0.58 27.63 18.83
CA VAL A 55 -0.29 27.35 17.41
C VAL A 55 0.37 28.56 16.72
N VAL A 56 -0.05 29.77 17.09
CA VAL A 56 0.51 31.03 16.58
C VAL A 56 1.98 31.15 16.98
N GLU A 57 2.27 31.05 18.27
CA GLU A 57 3.64 31.12 18.80
C GLU A 57 4.55 30.06 18.17
N TRP A 58 4.05 28.82 18.07
CA TRP A 58 4.79 27.74 17.42
C TRP A 58 5.13 28.09 15.96
N HIS A 59 4.16 28.60 15.19
CA HIS A 59 4.35 28.94 13.78
C HIS A 59 5.28 30.12 13.55
N GLU A 60 5.35 31.06 14.48
CA GLU A 60 6.30 32.19 14.47
C GLU A 60 7.71 31.75 14.88
N TYR A 61 7.83 30.64 15.63
CA TYR A 61 9.10 30.10 16.06
C TYR A 61 9.89 29.43 14.92
N LYS A 62 11.22 29.36 15.07
CA LYS A 62 12.14 28.88 14.03
C LYS A 62 11.82 27.47 13.52
N TYR A 63 11.32 26.56 14.37
CA TYR A 63 10.94 25.21 13.94
C TYR A 63 9.54 25.17 13.32
N GLY A 64 8.56 25.83 13.93
CA GLY A 64 7.19 25.82 13.41
C GLY A 64 7.00 26.66 12.15
N SER A 65 8.00 27.43 11.73
CA SER A 65 8.04 28.01 10.37
C SER A 65 7.99 26.93 9.27
N TRP A 66 8.55 25.74 9.49
CA TRP A 66 8.59 24.62 8.53
C TRP A 66 8.00 23.29 9.07
N LEU A 67 7.77 23.14 10.37
CA LEU A 67 7.00 22.04 10.98
C LEU A 67 5.64 22.54 11.47
N LYS A 68 4.61 22.49 10.64
CA LYS A 68 3.29 23.03 11.00
C LYS A 68 2.49 22.08 11.90
N VAL A 69 1.82 22.65 12.91
CA VAL A 69 0.81 21.97 13.73
C VAL A 69 -0.50 22.72 13.51
N LEU A 70 -1.55 21.98 13.15
CA LEU A 70 -2.69 22.54 12.45
C LEU A 70 -3.82 22.96 13.39
N ASP A 71 -3.95 22.24 14.50
CA ASP A 71 -4.94 22.46 15.52
C ASP A 71 -4.30 22.49 16.90
N SER A 72 -4.91 23.25 17.80
CA SER A 72 -4.44 23.43 19.18
C SER A 72 -4.47 22.14 19.99
N LEU A 73 -5.35 21.19 19.65
CA LEU A 73 -5.50 19.92 20.34
C LEU A 73 -4.30 19.00 20.04
N THR A 74 -3.92 18.86 18.78
CA THR A 74 -2.70 18.15 18.36
C THR A 74 -1.45 18.78 19.00
N LEU A 75 -1.38 20.11 19.09
CA LEU A 75 -0.26 20.78 19.77
C LEU A 75 -0.22 20.45 21.27
N ALA A 76 -1.37 20.47 21.94
CA ALA A 76 -1.49 20.11 23.35
C ALA A 76 -1.09 18.65 23.62
N ASP A 77 -1.51 17.72 22.74
CA ASP A 77 -1.12 16.31 22.81
C ASP A 77 0.40 16.17 22.68
N ILE A 78 1.01 16.77 21.64
CA ILE A 78 2.46 16.76 21.41
C ILE A 78 3.22 17.29 22.63
N ARG A 79 2.77 18.41 23.21
CA ARG A 79 3.36 18.99 24.43
C ARG A 79 3.28 18.03 25.60
N THR A 80 2.17 17.33 25.78
CA THR A 80 2.01 16.34 26.86
C THR A 80 3.09 15.24 26.78
N TYR A 81 3.43 14.80 25.57
CA TYR A 81 4.53 13.84 25.37
C TYR A 81 5.89 14.44 25.70
N TRP A 82 6.20 15.66 25.23
CA TRP A 82 7.47 16.31 25.55
C TRP A 82 7.64 16.57 27.05
N GLN A 83 6.57 16.99 27.73
CA GLN A 83 6.57 17.14 29.19
C GLN A 83 6.84 15.81 29.87
N SER A 84 6.16 14.74 29.41
CA SER A 84 6.38 13.39 29.91
C SER A 84 7.83 12.91 29.72
N TYR A 85 8.52 13.32 28.65
CA TYR A 85 9.92 12.98 28.42
C TYR A 85 10.86 13.71 29.39
N VAL A 86 10.56 14.97 29.73
CA VAL A 86 11.31 15.77 30.71
C VAL A 86 11.12 15.19 32.11
N ASP A 87 9.88 14.96 32.52
CA ASP A 87 9.51 14.46 33.86
C ASP A 87 10.10 13.06 34.14
N PHE A 88 10.33 12.28 33.08
CA PHE A 88 10.92 10.94 33.20
C PHE A 88 12.35 10.96 33.74
N ARG A 89 13.07 12.10 33.73
CA ARG A 89 14.38 12.21 34.40
C ARG A 89 14.29 11.93 35.90
N SER A 90 13.17 12.25 36.50
CA SER A 90 12.86 12.00 37.92
C SER A 90 12.04 10.72 38.14
N ILE A 91 12.16 9.73 37.25
CA ILE A 91 11.46 8.44 37.38
C ILE A 91 11.71 7.79 38.74
N ASP A 92 10.64 7.38 39.41
CA ASP A 92 10.73 6.66 40.68
C ASP A 92 11.22 5.21 40.47
N SER A 93 11.76 4.62 41.54
CA SER A 93 12.32 3.26 41.49
C SER A 93 11.29 2.19 41.11
N GLY A 94 10.02 2.36 41.52
CA GLY A 94 8.94 1.42 41.23
C GLY A 94 8.56 1.43 39.75
N LYS A 95 8.37 2.63 39.17
CA LYS A 95 8.10 2.80 37.73
C LYS A 95 9.27 2.32 36.88
N ASN A 96 10.52 2.60 37.26
CA ASN A 96 11.70 2.10 36.56
C ASN A 96 11.76 0.57 36.57
N ALA A 97 11.45 -0.08 37.70
CA ALA A 97 11.38 -1.53 37.79
C ALA A 97 10.27 -2.14 36.90
N ARG A 98 9.09 -1.50 36.87
CA ARG A 98 7.96 -1.92 36.01
C ARG A 98 8.35 -1.88 34.53
N MET A 99 8.89 -0.77 34.06
CA MET A 99 9.29 -0.57 32.66
C MET A 99 10.38 -1.56 32.21
N ARG A 100 11.34 -1.86 33.09
CA ARG A 100 12.36 -2.88 32.79
C ARG A 100 11.76 -4.28 32.66
N LYS A 101 10.79 -4.62 33.52
CA LYS A 101 10.08 -5.90 33.42
C LYS A 101 9.27 -6.00 32.12
N GLU A 102 8.62 -4.92 31.69
CA GLU A 102 7.94 -4.86 30.39
C GLU A 102 8.91 -5.07 29.23
N PHE A 103 10.04 -4.35 29.24
CA PHE A 103 11.11 -4.54 28.26
C PHE A 103 11.65 -5.98 28.26
N ASP A 104 11.92 -6.57 29.43
CA ASP A 104 12.41 -7.95 29.56
C ASP A 104 11.42 -8.95 28.96
N LYS A 105 10.12 -8.75 29.21
CA LYS A 105 9.04 -9.57 28.63
C LYS A 105 9.03 -9.47 27.10
N LEU A 106 9.20 -8.27 26.55
CA LEU A 106 9.25 -8.03 25.10
C LEU A 106 10.52 -8.56 24.45
N ALA A 107 11.65 -8.48 25.15
CA ALA A 107 12.94 -8.96 24.66
C ALA A 107 13.04 -10.49 24.73
N ALA A 108 12.34 -11.15 25.67
CA ALA A 108 12.46 -12.57 25.93
C ALA A 108 12.32 -13.48 24.69
N PRO A 109 11.34 -13.30 23.78
CA PRO A 109 11.23 -14.11 22.57
C PRO A 109 12.44 -14.00 21.63
N ASN A 110 13.16 -12.87 21.68
CA ASN A 110 14.27 -12.57 20.78
C ASN A 110 15.66 -12.89 21.39
N ARG A 111 15.73 -13.27 22.67
CA ARG A 111 16.98 -13.60 23.37
C ARG A 111 17.61 -14.93 22.94
N ASN A 112 16.83 -15.85 22.38
CA ASN A 112 17.25 -17.24 22.17
C ASN A 112 16.96 -17.80 20.76
N GLY A 113 17.21 -17.02 19.70
CA GLY A 113 17.06 -17.48 18.32
C GLY A 113 17.58 -16.50 17.26
N PHE A 114 17.60 -16.93 16.01
CA PHE A 114 17.92 -16.05 14.87
C PHE A 114 16.74 -15.13 14.56
N ASN A 115 17.01 -13.82 14.50
CA ASN A 115 16.02 -12.84 14.05
C ASN A 115 16.15 -12.62 12.54
N TYR A 116 15.35 -13.37 11.78
CA TYR A 116 15.35 -13.34 10.32
C TYR A 116 14.96 -11.96 9.74
N GLY A 117 14.14 -11.19 10.45
CA GLY A 117 13.72 -9.85 10.02
C GLY A 117 14.89 -8.87 10.00
N CYS A 118 15.78 -8.95 10.99
CA CYS A 118 16.90 -8.04 11.19
C CYS A 118 17.93 -8.07 10.04
N ALA A 119 18.12 -9.23 9.40
CA ALA A 119 19.12 -9.39 8.35
C ALA A 119 18.61 -9.00 6.94
N ARG A 120 17.32 -8.68 6.77
CA ARG A 120 16.72 -8.34 5.46
C ARG A 120 17.42 -7.17 4.75
N CYS A 121 17.91 -6.20 5.52
CA CYS A 121 18.64 -5.01 5.05
C CYS A 121 19.97 -5.32 4.32
N THR A 122 20.44 -6.57 4.39
CA THR A 122 21.67 -7.05 3.71
C THR A 122 21.39 -7.74 2.38
N GLY A 123 20.11 -7.85 1.99
CA GLY A 123 19.70 -8.35 0.68
C GLY A 123 20.18 -9.79 0.42
N PRO A 124 20.86 -10.07 -0.70
CA PRO A 124 21.39 -11.41 -1.01
C PRO A 124 22.37 -11.97 0.03
N LEU A 125 22.98 -11.11 0.86
CA LEU A 125 23.96 -11.51 1.88
C LEU A 125 23.33 -11.82 3.26
N MET A 126 21.99 -11.88 3.32
CA MET A 126 21.24 -12.23 4.53
C MET A 126 21.74 -13.52 5.21
N PRO A 127 22.08 -14.61 4.50
CA PRO A 127 22.61 -15.81 5.15
C PRO A 127 23.93 -15.57 5.91
N GLN A 128 24.81 -14.73 5.37
CA GLN A 128 26.09 -14.37 5.99
C GLN A 128 25.90 -13.40 7.15
N ALA A 129 24.91 -12.51 7.04
CA ALA A 129 24.62 -11.49 8.03
C ALA A 129 23.83 -12.01 9.25
N MET A 130 23.16 -13.16 9.14
CA MET A 130 22.18 -13.61 10.10
C MET A 130 22.69 -13.67 11.55
N ALA A 131 23.92 -14.16 11.76
CA ALA A 131 24.52 -14.26 13.08
C ALA A 131 24.80 -12.87 13.66
N THR A 132 25.64 -12.07 12.99
CA THR A 132 25.99 -10.70 13.43
C THR A 132 24.75 -9.84 13.66
N MET A 133 23.78 -9.86 12.74
CA MET A 133 22.57 -9.03 12.87
C MET A 133 21.67 -9.50 14.02
N SER A 134 21.66 -10.79 14.36
CA SER A 134 20.92 -11.31 15.52
C SER A 134 21.62 -10.95 16.83
N GLU A 135 22.96 -10.97 16.86
CA GLU A 135 23.76 -10.56 18.02
C GLU A 135 23.59 -9.05 18.28
N LEU A 136 23.70 -8.21 17.26
CA LEU A 136 23.45 -6.76 17.34
C LEU A 136 22.03 -6.40 17.81
N TYR A 137 21.06 -7.28 17.58
CA TYR A 137 19.70 -7.10 18.10
C TYR A 137 19.63 -7.31 19.62
N GLN A 138 20.54 -8.11 20.18
CA GLN A 138 20.56 -8.49 21.61
C GLN A 138 21.42 -7.58 22.48
N VAL A 139 22.32 -6.78 21.90
CA VAL A 139 23.27 -5.94 22.67
C VAL A 139 22.59 -4.70 23.24
N GLN A 140 22.74 -4.49 24.57
CA GLN A 140 22.56 -3.18 25.21
C GLN A 140 23.63 -2.92 26.26
N LEU A 141 24.30 -1.77 26.15
CA LEU A 141 25.34 -1.29 27.07
C LEU A 141 24.90 -0.12 27.97
N ALA A 142 23.78 0.54 27.66
CA ALA A 142 23.33 1.76 28.35
C ALA A 142 22.29 1.49 29.47
N LYS A 143 22.27 2.34 30.51
CA LYS A 143 21.51 2.10 31.74
C LYS A 143 20.19 2.85 31.85
N LEU A 144 20.07 4.06 31.30
CA LEU A 144 18.87 4.90 31.47
C LEU A 144 17.83 4.55 30.39
N ILE A 145 16.58 4.32 30.78
CA ILE A 145 15.49 4.07 29.83
C ILE A 145 15.28 5.34 29.00
N ASN A 146 15.17 5.17 27.69
CA ASN A 146 14.82 6.26 26.80
C ASN A 146 13.31 6.53 26.85
N PRO A 147 12.84 7.69 27.34
CA PRO A 147 11.41 7.95 27.52
C PRO A 147 10.65 8.07 26.20
N THR A 148 11.33 8.26 25.06
CA THR A 148 10.64 8.34 23.76
C THR A 148 10.00 7.02 23.30
N PHE A 149 10.22 5.92 24.04
CA PHE A 149 9.62 4.60 23.80
C PHE A 149 8.57 4.20 24.86
N VAL A 150 8.30 5.06 25.86
CA VAL A 150 7.43 4.74 27.02
C VAL A 150 6.01 5.28 26.84
N TYR A 151 5.85 6.36 26.10
CA TYR A 151 4.58 7.08 26.00
C TYR A 151 3.96 6.90 24.61
N SER A 152 2.68 6.54 24.58
CA SER A 152 1.88 6.35 23.36
C SER A 152 0.41 6.70 23.61
N LEU A 153 -0.41 6.65 22.55
CA LEU A 153 -1.87 6.70 22.67
C LEU A 153 -2.45 5.59 23.57
N ASP A 154 -1.76 4.46 23.68
CA ASP A 154 -2.14 3.32 24.54
C ASP A 154 -1.70 3.51 26.01
N GLY A 155 -1.22 4.72 26.32
CA GLY A 155 -0.79 5.16 27.64
C GLY A 155 0.70 5.00 27.88
N GLU A 156 1.05 4.93 29.16
CA GLU A 156 2.42 4.79 29.66
C GLU A 156 2.82 3.30 29.70
N LYS A 157 3.31 2.79 28.58
CA LYS A 157 3.74 1.40 28.37
C LYS A 157 4.99 1.34 27.50
N PHE A 158 5.95 0.50 27.87
CA PHE A 158 7.09 0.23 27.01
C PHE A 158 6.68 -0.76 25.91
N GLU A 159 6.22 -0.27 24.75
CA GLU A 159 5.68 -1.11 23.66
C GLU A 159 6.17 -0.66 22.26
N PRO A 160 7.50 -0.72 21.99
CA PRO A 160 8.00 -0.42 20.66
C PRO A 160 7.40 -1.39 19.62
N HIS A 161 7.17 -0.89 18.40
CA HIS A 161 6.75 -1.73 17.29
C HIS A 161 7.71 -2.93 17.14
N TYR A 162 7.19 -4.14 16.95
CA TYR A 162 7.99 -5.38 16.93
C TYR A 162 9.13 -5.38 15.90
N GLY A 163 9.01 -4.59 14.82
CA GLY A 163 10.07 -4.36 13.83
C GLY A 163 11.07 -3.25 14.17
N THR A 164 11.05 -2.71 15.40
CA THR A 164 11.96 -1.63 15.82
C THR A 164 13.36 -2.20 16.01
N PHE A 165 14.13 -2.14 14.93
CA PHE A 165 15.56 -2.43 14.93
C PHE A 165 16.28 -1.38 14.07
N PRO A 166 17.05 -0.47 14.68
CA PRO A 166 17.67 0.68 14.00
C PRO A 166 18.38 0.31 12.71
N LEU A 167 19.20 -0.74 12.76
CA LEU A 167 20.04 -1.18 11.66
C LEU A 167 19.22 -1.68 10.45
N GLN A 168 17.98 -2.11 10.66
CA GLN A 168 17.11 -2.56 9.56
C GLN A 168 16.73 -1.42 8.59
N SER A 169 16.83 -0.17 9.03
CA SER A 169 16.51 1.01 8.21
C SER A 169 17.63 1.44 7.25
N PHE A 170 18.78 0.75 7.26
CA PHE A 170 19.96 1.12 6.48
C PHE A 170 20.31 0.08 5.41
N HIS A 171 21.04 0.48 4.37
CA HIS A 171 21.49 -0.43 3.33
C HIS A 171 22.78 -1.13 3.75
N LEU A 172 22.67 -2.33 4.32
CA LEU A 172 23.80 -3.00 5.00
C LEU A 172 24.50 -4.09 4.19
N ALA A 173 24.09 -4.36 2.95
CA ALA A 173 24.75 -5.35 2.09
C ALA A 173 26.26 -5.08 1.95
N HIS A 174 26.65 -3.80 1.88
CA HIS A 174 28.05 -3.39 1.77
C HIS A 174 28.91 -3.83 2.96
N ALA A 175 28.36 -3.83 4.19
CA ALA A 175 29.08 -4.26 5.39
C ALA A 175 29.48 -5.74 5.33
N PHE A 176 28.79 -6.55 4.52
CA PHE A 176 29.00 -7.98 4.37
C PHE A 176 29.62 -8.36 3.01
N ALA A 177 29.89 -7.39 2.14
CA ALA A 177 30.54 -7.62 0.86
C ALA A 177 32.07 -7.56 1.02
N PRO A 178 32.83 -8.53 0.49
CA PRO A 178 34.29 -8.46 0.49
C PRO A 178 34.76 -7.38 -0.48
N ILE A 179 35.24 -6.25 0.05
CA ILE A 179 35.79 -5.14 -0.73
C ILE A 179 37.31 -5.16 -0.57
N PRO A 180 38.09 -5.35 -1.66
CA PRO A 180 39.55 -5.51 -1.58
C PRO A 180 40.29 -4.35 -0.91
N SER A 181 39.69 -3.16 -0.83
CA SER A 181 40.30 -1.93 -0.30
C SER A 181 40.01 -1.67 1.18
N VAL A 182 39.24 -2.52 1.87
CA VAL A 182 38.83 -2.29 3.27
C VAL A 182 39.49 -3.32 4.19
N SER A 183 40.28 -2.84 5.17
CA SER A 183 41.07 -3.66 6.09
C SER A 183 40.25 -4.28 7.24
N THR A 184 39.04 -3.78 7.50
CA THR A 184 38.18 -4.25 8.59
C THR A 184 37.49 -5.57 8.22
N PRO A 185 37.32 -6.53 9.15
CA PRO A 185 36.64 -7.79 8.87
C PRO A 185 35.21 -7.56 8.35
N VAL A 186 34.92 -8.14 7.19
CA VAL A 186 33.61 -8.15 6.54
C VAL A 186 32.59 -8.79 7.48
N GLY A 187 31.48 -8.09 7.73
CA GLY A 187 30.38 -8.55 8.57
C GLY A 187 30.65 -8.50 10.07
N SER A 188 31.68 -7.78 10.53
CA SER A 188 31.87 -7.46 11.96
C SER A 188 30.80 -6.49 12.48
N GLU A 189 30.49 -6.56 13.77
CA GLU A 189 29.53 -5.65 14.43
C GLU A 189 29.88 -4.18 14.21
N ASP A 190 31.16 -3.83 14.40
CA ASP A 190 31.66 -2.47 14.23
C ASP A 190 31.47 -1.97 12.79
N MET A 191 31.76 -2.79 11.78
CA MET A 191 31.56 -2.43 10.38
C MET A 191 30.09 -2.14 10.07
N VAL A 192 29.18 -2.97 10.61
CA VAL A 192 27.74 -2.80 10.41
C VAL A 192 27.25 -1.49 11.02
N ILE A 193 27.61 -1.23 12.29
CA ILE A 193 27.23 0.00 13.00
C ILE A 193 27.82 1.22 12.30
N GLN A 194 29.10 1.16 11.91
CA GLN A 194 29.78 2.25 11.20
C GLN A 194 29.10 2.56 9.87
N THR A 195 28.80 1.54 9.06
CA THR A 195 28.11 1.70 7.77
C THR A 195 26.75 2.37 7.94
N ALA A 196 25.99 1.99 8.98
CA ALA A 196 24.70 2.60 9.28
C ALA A 196 24.83 4.06 9.72
N LYS A 197 25.78 4.36 10.61
CA LYS A 197 26.03 5.72 11.10
C LYS A 197 26.53 6.66 10.00
N GLU A 198 27.35 6.18 9.07
CA GLU A 198 27.78 6.97 7.90
C GLU A 198 26.61 7.36 7.00
N GLN A 199 25.72 6.41 6.69
CA GLN A 199 24.49 6.69 5.94
C GLN A 199 23.61 7.69 6.69
N PHE A 200 23.39 7.48 7.98
CA PHE A 200 22.60 8.38 8.82
C PHE A 200 23.18 9.80 8.86
N ALA A 201 24.50 9.93 9.02
CA ALA A 201 25.19 11.21 9.01
C ALA A 201 25.04 11.94 7.66
N ALA A 202 25.17 11.21 6.54
CA ALA A 202 24.95 11.77 5.21
C ALA A 202 23.52 12.27 5.03
N TRP A 203 22.52 11.52 5.51
CA TRP A 203 21.11 11.94 5.45
C TRP A 203 20.84 13.17 6.33
N CYS A 204 21.39 13.22 7.54
CA CYS A 204 21.31 14.39 8.42
C CYS A 204 21.95 15.63 7.77
N GLY A 205 23.12 15.46 7.16
CA GLY A 205 23.80 16.51 6.39
C GLY A 205 22.91 17.03 5.27
N ARG A 206 22.35 16.13 4.46
CA ARG A 206 21.47 16.49 3.35
C ARG A 206 20.20 17.19 3.82
N PHE A 207 19.58 16.72 4.91
CA PHE A 207 18.41 17.37 5.52
C PHE A 207 18.70 18.82 5.90
N ARG A 208 19.87 19.09 6.50
CA ARG A 208 20.29 20.45 6.84
C ARG A 208 20.48 21.36 5.62
N GLU A 209 20.90 20.81 4.48
CA GLU A 209 21.07 21.57 3.23
C GLU A 209 19.74 21.96 2.57
N VAL A 210 18.72 21.09 2.63
CA VAL A 210 17.46 21.26 1.89
C VAL A 210 16.35 21.94 2.70
N ARG A 211 16.61 22.28 3.97
CA ARG A 211 15.62 22.91 4.85
C ARG A 211 15.17 24.27 4.31
N GLY A 212 13.86 24.53 4.32
CA GLY A 212 13.25 25.80 3.88
C GLY A 212 12.04 25.67 2.97
N THR A 213 11.79 24.49 2.39
CA THR A 213 10.57 24.25 1.61
C THR A 213 9.42 23.90 2.55
N VAL A 214 8.60 24.90 2.91
CA VAL A 214 7.39 24.67 3.72
C VAL A 214 6.39 23.87 2.89
N VAL A 215 6.03 22.68 3.36
CA VAL A 215 4.93 21.89 2.79
C VAL A 215 3.74 22.05 3.72
N HIS A 216 2.71 22.72 3.24
CA HIS A 216 1.46 22.88 3.95
C HIS A 216 0.50 21.74 3.58
N LEU A 217 0.22 20.84 4.51
CA LEU A 217 -0.63 19.66 4.25
C LEU A 217 -2.13 19.96 4.36
N ASP A 218 -2.49 21.21 4.66
CA ASP A 218 -3.86 21.60 4.96
C ASP A 218 -4.57 22.33 3.82
N SER A 219 -5.76 21.81 3.54
CA SER A 219 -6.69 22.27 2.53
C SER A 219 -6.08 22.28 1.13
N ILE A 220 -6.57 21.37 0.26
CA ILE A 220 -6.26 21.34 -1.19
C ILE A 220 -6.35 22.73 -1.85
N ARG A 221 -7.12 23.65 -1.24
CA ARG A 221 -7.36 25.01 -1.72
C ARG A 221 -6.38 26.08 -1.20
N SER A 222 -5.55 25.83 -0.19
CA SER A 222 -4.87 26.91 0.55
C SER A 222 -3.39 27.13 0.20
N THR A 223 -2.65 26.20 -0.40
CA THR A 223 -1.17 26.37 -0.41
C THR A 223 -0.44 25.85 -1.64
N ALA A 224 0.74 26.43 -1.89
CA ALA A 224 1.73 26.08 -2.91
C ALA A 224 2.38 24.69 -2.72
N SER A 225 1.71 23.79 -2.01
CA SER A 225 2.19 22.44 -1.72
C SER A 225 2.17 21.56 -2.97
N PRO A 226 3.14 20.65 -3.14
CA PRO A 226 3.13 19.71 -4.25
C PRO A 226 1.85 18.87 -4.21
N THR A 227 1.04 18.97 -5.25
CA THR A 227 -0.15 18.14 -5.46
C THR A 227 0.16 16.88 -6.28
N SER A 228 1.42 16.75 -6.74
CA SER A 228 1.90 15.58 -7.47
C SER A 228 3.37 15.28 -7.14
N PHE A 229 3.71 13.99 -7.12
CA PHE A 229 4.98 13.46 -6.63
C PHE A 229 5.61 12.51 -7.66
N ASP A 230 6.94 12.47 -7.69
CA ASP A 230 7.70 11.49 -8.49
C ASP A 230 7.77 10.13 -7.75
N VAL A 231 7.86 10.15 -6.42
CA VAL A 231 7.96 8.94 -5.60
C VAL A 231 6.95 9.02 -4.47
N ILE A 232 6.11 7.99 -4.33
CA ILE A 232 5.23 7.80 -3.18
C ILE A 232 5.62 6.46 -2.55
N ASP A 233 5.98 6.45 -1.27
CA ASP A 233 6.23 5.21 -0.52
C ASP A 233 5.22 5.11 0.63
N THR A 234 4.36 4.11 0.59
CA THR A 234 3.31 3.93 1.60
C THR A 234 3.73 3.01 2.73
N SER A 235 4.93 2.43 2.68
CA SER A 235 5.34 1.31 3.53
C SER A 235 4.21 0.27 3.66
N ASN A 236 3.95 -0.22 4.88
CA ASN A 236 2.99 -1.26 5.19
C ASN A 236 1.54 -0.78 5.35
N LEU A 237 1.19 0.43 4.88
CA LEU A 237 -0.21 0.91 4.91
C LEU A 237 -1.18 -0.06 4.23
N THR A 238 -0.70 -0.89 3.30
CA THR A 238 -1.51 -1.91 2.62
C THR A 238 -2.14 -2.89 3.60
N ASP A 239 -1.46 -3.22 4.70
CA ASP A 239 -1.95 -4.17 5.70
C ASP A 239 -3.12 -3.62 6.53
N TYR A 240 -3.27 -2.29 6.57
CA TYR A 240 -4.25 -1.58 7.38
C TYR A 240 -5.38 -0.96 6.57
N LEU A 241 -5.06 -0.42 5.39
CA LEU A 241 -6.01 0.31 4.53
C LEU A 241 -6.41 -0.48 3.27
N GLY A 242 -5.72 -1.57 2.98
CA GLY A 242 -5.93 -2.32 1.75
C GLY A 242 -5.30 -1.65 0.52
N LEU A 243 -4.81 -2.49 -0.39
CA LEU A 243 -4.08 -2.07 -1.59
C LEU A 243 -4.92 -1.23 -2.55
N ILE A 244 -6.22 -1.51 -2.69
CA ILE A 244 -7.08 -0.79 -3.65
C ILE A 244 -7.27 0.67 -3.22
N HIS A 245 -7.46 0.94 -1.92
CA HIS A 245 -7.54 2.31 -1.40
C HIS A 245 -6.26 3.08 -1.68
N ILE A 246 -5.11 2.48 -1.38
CA ILE A 246 -3.81 3.10 -1.63
C ILE A 246 -3.63 3.45 -3.11
N LEU A 247 -3.97 2.53 -4.02
CA LEU A 247 -3.86 2.78 -5.45
C LEU A 247 -4.80 3.90 -5.92
N LEU A 248 -6.08 3.86 -5.52
CA LEU A 248 -7.05 4.87 -5.93
C LEU A 248 -6.72 6.28 -5.41
N VAL A 249 -6.14 6.38 -4.21
CA VAL A 249 -5.74 7.66 -3.62
C VAL A 249 -4.39 8.15 -4.18
N SER A 250 -3.46 7.24 -4.47
CA SER A 250 -2.10 7.62 -4.87
C SER A 250 -1.95 7.92 -6.36
N VAL A 251 -2.76 7.30 -7.22
CA VAL A 251 -2.65 7.50 -8.69
C VAL A 251 -2.78 8.98 -9.10
N PRO A 252 -3.78 9.75 -8.62
CA PRO A 252 -3.89 11.17 -8.95
C PRO A 252 -2.73 12.02 -8.41
N LEU A 253 -2.03 11.52 -7.40
CA LEU A 253 -0.88 12.19 -6.78
C LEU A 253 0.44 11.88 -7.50
N LEU A 254 0.47 11.00 -8.50
CA LEU A 254 1.68 10.77 -9.29
C LEU A 254 1.76 11.80 -10.42
N LYS A 255 2.93 12.46 -10.57
CA LYS A 255 3.21 13.30 -11.75
C LYS A 255 2.97 12.49 -13.02
N THR A 256 2.36 13.08 -14.04
CA THR A 256 1.91 12.38 -15.26
C THR A 256 2.85 12.54 -16.46
N ASP A 257 3.91 13.34 -16.32
CA ASP A 257 4.96 13.53 -17.31
C ASP A 257 5.67 12.20 -17.60
N PRO A 258 5.56 11.63 -18.83
CA PRO A 258 6.16 10.33 -19.16
C PRO A 258 7.70 10.31 -19.07
N ASP A 259 8.35 11.47 -19.21
CA ASP A 259 9.80 11.60 -19.04
C ASP A 259 10.21 11.51 -17.55
N ARG A 260 9.24 11.69 -16.65
CA ARG A 260 9.40 11.52 -15.20
C ARG A 260 8.90 10.13 -14.82
N ASN A 261 9.83 9.28 -14.41
CA ASN A 261 9.56 7.89 -14.00
C ASN A 261 8.85 7.83 -12.64
N ALA A 262 7.61 8.30 -12.58
CA ALA A 262 6.86 8.35 -11.34
C ALA A 262 6.54 6.92 -10.85
N ILE A 263 6.70 6.70 -9.55
CA ILE A 263 6.64 5.36 -8.95
C ILE A 263 5.97 5.40 -7.58
N LEU A 264 5.14 4.39 -7.35
CA LEU A 264 4.50 4.13 -6.08
C LEU A 264 5.06 2.83 -5.48
N TYR A 265 5.50 2.87 -4.24
CA TYR A 265 5.92 1.70 -3.47
C TYR A 265 4.84 1.34 -2.47
N THR A 266 4.44 0.07 -2.48
CA THR A 266 3.60 -0.51 -1.42
C THR A 266 4.33 -1.68 -0.80
N GLU A 267 4.21 -1.82 0.52
CA GLU A 267 4.70 -2.97 1.25
C GLU A 267 3.52 -3.67 1.94
N THR A 268 3.61 -4.99 2.07
CA THR A 268 2.73 -5.79 2.92
C THR A 268 3.59 -6.73 3.72
N LEU A 269 3.21 -6.95 4.97
CA LEU A 269 3.82 -7.91 5.88
C LEU A 269 2.99 -9.18 6.00
N LEU A 270 1.95 -9.31 5.16
CA LEU A 270 0.99 -10.40 5.18
C LEU A 270 1.00 -11.08 3.80
N PRO A 271 0.74 -12.40 3.72
CA PRO A 271 0.56 -13.06 2.43
C PRO A 271 -0.63 -12.42 1.70
N SER A 272 -0.35 -11.58 0.70
CA SER A 272 -1.39 -10.89 -0.06
C SER A 272 -1.69 -11.62 -1.38
N GLY A 273 -2.97 -11.66 -1.76
CA GLY A 273 -3.42 -12.27 -3.00
C GLY A 273 -2.83 -11.58 -4.24
N ARG A 274 -2.74 -12.31 -5.35
CA ARG A 274 -2.21 -11.75 -6.61
C ARG A 274 -3.18 -10.73 -7.21
N MET A 275 -2.69 -9.50 -7.44
CA MET A 275 -3.43 -8.49 -8.21
C MET A 275 -3.68 -8.97 -9.65
N ARG A 276 -4.92 -8.83 -10.12
CA ARG A 276 -5.32 -9.23 -11.48
C ARG A 276 -4.97 -8.12 -12.49
N ARG A 277 -4.51 -8.48 -13.69
CA ARG A 277 -4.13 -7.56 -14.79
C ARG A 277 -5.19 -6.53 -15.16
N VAL A 278 -6.45 -6.91 -15.00
CA VAL A 278 -7.61 -6.03 -15.25
C VAL A 278 -7.50 -4.78 -14.39
N MET A 279 -7.07 -4.91 -13.13
CA MET A 279 -6.87 -3.78 -12.23
C MET A 279 -5.79 -2.84 -12.75
N SER A 280 -4.73 -3.34 -13.39
CA SER A 280 -3.70 -2.47 -13.97
C SER A 280 -4.20 -1.65 -15.16
N VAL A 281 -5.14 -2.18 -15.95
CA VAL A 281 -5.76 -1.43 -17.04
C VAL A 281 -6.72 -0.37 -16.50
N PHE A 282 -7.47 -0.71 -15.43
CA PHE A 282 -8.49 0.17 -14.85
C PHE A 282 -7.88 1.29 -13.99
N ILE A 283 -6.90 0.95 -13.15
CA ILE A 283 -6.19 1.89 -12.27
C ILE A 283 -5.13 2.66 -13.04
N GLY A 284 -4.47 1.99 -14.00
CA GLY A 284 -3.40 2.58 -14.80
C GLY A 284 -1.99 2.41 -14.30
N LEU A 285 -1.82 1.69 -13.18
CA LEU A 285 -0.53 1.27 -12.68
C LEU A 285 -0.39 -0.25 -12.80
N ALA A 286 0.79 -0.69 -13.19
CA ALA A 286 1.16 -2.08 -13.18
C ALA A 286 2.33 -2.31 -12.23
N PRO A 287 2.38 -3.48 -11.56
CA PRO A 287 3.61 -3.91 -10.91
C PRO A 287 4.75 -3.91 -11.93
N ARG A 288 5.84 -3.21 -11.67
CA ARG A 288 7.03 -3.18 -12.54
C ARG A 288 7.54 -4.58 -12.92
N PRO A 289 7.52 -5.59 -12.03
CA PRO A 289 7.93 -6.95 -12.40
C PRO A 289 7.00 -7.61 -13.42
N LEU A 290 5.72 -7.20 -13.50
CA LEU A 290 4.79 -7.67 -14.52
C LEU A 290 5.16 -7.15 -15.92
N LEU A 291 5.75 -5.95 -15.99
CA LEU A 291 6.14 -5.29 -17.23
C LEU A 291 7.52 -5.76 -17.71
N THR A 292 8.48 -5.75 -16.81
CA THR A 292 9.90 -5.99 -17.12
C THR A 292 10.30 -7.47 -17.04
N GLY A 293 9.53 -8.29 -16.31
CA GLY A 293 9.86 -9.69 -16.05
C GLY A 293 10.98 -9.89 -15.02
N PHE A 294 11.51 -8.83 -14.43
CA PHE A 294 12.50 -8.86 -13.35
C PHE A 294 12.13 -7.92 -12.21
N GLN A 295 12.81 -8.04 -11.07
CA GLN A 295 12.67 -7.12 -9.95
C GLN A 295 14.02 -6.87 -9.30
N SER A 296 14.22 -5.67 -8.78
CA SER A 296 15.43 -5.23 -8.09
C SER A 296 15.52 -5.75 -6.64
N THR A 297 14.40 -6.22 -6.08
CA THR A 297 14.32 -6.77 -4.72
C THR A 297 14.18 -8.29 -4.74
N SER A 298 15.04 -8.99 -3.98
CA SER A 298 14.94 -10.44 -3.83
C SER A 298 13.91 -10.82 -2.77
N HIS A 299 12.92 -11.61 -3.15
CA HIS A 299 11.94 -12.22 -2.24
C HIS A 299 12.32 -13.67 -1.89
N SER A 300 13.45 -14.18 -2.37
CA SER A 300 13.86 -15.57 -2.15
C SER A 300 14.04 -15.87 -0.66
N ASN A 301 14.56 -14.90 0.09
CA ASN A 301 14.72 -15.00 1.53
C ASN A 301 13.38 -15.11 2.25
N GLU A 302 12.38 -14.32 1.85
CA GLU A 302 11.02 -14.37 2.42
C GLU A 302 10.32 -15.68 2.10
N LEU A 303 10.46 -16.20 0.87
CA LEU A 303 9.92 -17.50 0.49
C LEU A 303 10.57 -18.64 1.31
N VAL A 304 11.88 -18.57 1.54
CA VAL A 304 12.60 -19.53 2.37
C VAL A 304 12.15 -19.42 3.84
N ILE A 305 12.06 -18.21 4.39
CA ILE A 305 11.59 -18.00 5.76
C ILE A 305 10.16 -18.52 5.92
N HIS A 306 9.26 -18.18 5.00
CA HIS A 306 7.87 -18.63 5.01
C HIS A 306 7.76 -20.16 4.93
N HIS A 307 8.58 -20.81 4.11
CA HIS A 307 8.57 -22.27 4.00
C HIS A 307 9.21 -22.97 5.21
N VAL A 308 10.28 -22.40 5.76
CA VAL A 308 10.97 -22.95 6.95
C VAL A 308 10.18 -22.74 8.23
N LYS A 309 9.38 -21.66 8.30
CA LYS A 309 8.55 -21.29 9.46
C LYS A 309 7.06 -21.47 9.20
N GLU A 310 6.68 -22.38 8.29
CA GLU A 310 5.28 -22.69 8.03
C GLU A 310 4.59 -23.08 9.36
N GLY A 311 3.62 -22.27 9.80
CA GLY A 311 2.94 -22.43 11.10
C GLY A 311 3.58 -21.75 12.32
N ILE A 312 4.72 -21.04 12.17
CA ILE A 312 5.43 -20.35 13.28
C ILE A 312 5.45 -18.82 13.12
N THR A 313 5.47 -18.29 11.88
CA THR A 313 5.37 -16.84 11.65
C THR A 313 4.45 -16.49 10.50
N ASP A 314 3.46 -15.65 10.74
CA ASP A 314 2.53 -15.15 9.71
C ASP A 314 3.10 -13.99 8.87
N GLN A 315 4.30 -13.52 9.21
CA GLN A 315 4.88 -12.34 8.59
C GLN A 315 5.54 -12.70 7.24
N PHE A 316 5.04 -12.13 6.16
CA PHE A 316 5.59 -12.24 4.82
C PHE A 316 5.84 -10.86 4.23
N HIS A 317 7.09 -10.43 4.12
CA HIS A 317 7.39 -9.11 3.60
C HIS A 317 7.40 -9.10 2.07
N GLN A 318 6.54 -8.32 1.45
CA GLN A 318 6.52 -8.09 0.01
C GLN A 318 6.46 -6.60 -0.30
N ARG A 319 7.46 -6.12 -1.05
CA ARG A 319 7.48 -4.75 -1.59
C ARG A 319 7.21 -4.77 -3.08
N VAL A 320 6.22 -3.99 -3.53
CA VAL A 320 5.82 -3.89 -4.93
C VAL A 320 6.02 -2.46 -5.42
N SER A 321 6.73 -2.33 -6.53
CA SER A 321 6.86 -1.09 -7.31
C SER A 321 5.75 -1.00 -8.34
N TRP A 322 4.93 0.03 -8.26
CA TRP A 322 3.84 0.34 -9.18
C TRP A 322 4.25 1.49 -10.07
N VAL A 323 4.19 1.27 -11.38
CA VAL A 323 4.57 2.26 -12.39
C VAL A 323 3.49 2.33 -13.46
N ARG A 324 3.40 3.45 -14.16
CA ARG A 324 2.63 3.47 -15.40
C ARG A 324 3.37 2.64 -16.44
N PRO A 325 2.67 1.81 -17.23
CA PRO A 325 3.29 0.93 -18.21
C PRO A 325 4.17 1.61 -19.27
N ILE A 326 3.96 2.91 -19.50
CA ILE A 326 4.58 3.69 -20.56
C ILE A 326 5.80 4.50 -20.07
N ASP A 327 5.91 4.72 -18.75
CA ASP A 327 6.93 5.59 -18.19
C ASP A 327 8.31 4.96 -18.35
N GLY A 328 9.28 5.77 -18.75
CA GLY A 328 10.67 5.33 -18.90
C GLY A 328 10.96 4.53 -20.17
N ASP A 329 10.00 4.39 -21.08
CA ASP A 329 10.27 3.92 -22.44
C ASP A 329 10.80 5.11 -23.27
N PRO A 330 12.09 5.14 -23.67
CA PRO A 330 12.64 6.25 -24.46
C PRO A 330 12.05 6.31 -25.88
N LEU A 331 11.33 5.28 -26.30
CA LEU A 331 10.64 5.21 -27.58
C LEU A 331 9.14 5.48 -27.44
N HIS A 332 8.66 6.01 -26.31
CA HIS A 332 7.24 6.28 -26.14
C HIS A 332 6.76 7.33 -27.15
N GLY A 333 5.64 7.03 -27.80
CA GLY A 333 4.88 8.01 -28.57
C GLY A 333 3.89 8.77 -27.70
N VAL A 334 3.04 9.60 -28.33
CA VAL A 334 1.89 10.22 -27.66
C VAL A 334 1.05 9.12 -26.99
N PRO A 335 0.63 9.28 -25.71
CA PRO A 335 -0.18 8.29 -25.03
C PRO A 335 -1.44 7.95 -25.84
N ALA A 336 -1.66 6.64 -26.04
CA ALA A 336 -2.82 6.18 -26.77
C ALA A 336 -4.10 6.35 -25.95
N THR A 337 -5.17 6.75 -26.61
CA THR A 337 -6.50 6.75 -26.01
C THR A 337 -6.98 5.31 -25.87
N LEU A 338 -7.33 4.90 -24.65
CA LEU A 338 -7.89 3.57 -24.42
C LEU A 338 -9.37 3.59 -24.72
N VAL A 339 -9.82 2.62 -25.52
CA VAL A 339 -11.23 2.49 -25.89
C VAL A 339 -11.68 1.06 -25.61
N LEU A 340 -12.96 0.86 -25.34
CA LEU A 340 -13.50 -0.49 -25.29
C LEU A 340 -13.60 -1.05 -26.71
N GLY A 341 -13.09 -2.27 -26.93
CA GLY A 341 -13.09 -2.91 -28.25
C GLY A 341 -14.49 -3.02 -28.85
N SER A 342 -14.61 -2.87 -30.17
CA SER A 342 -15.89 -2.94 -30.88
C SER A 342 -16.60 -4.28 -30.66
N GLU A 343 -15.84 -5.38 -30.63
CA GLU A 343 -16.32 -6.74 -30.35
C GLU A 343 -16.69 -6.96 -28.88
N SER A 344 -16.33 -6.05 -27.97
CA SER A 344 -16.68 -6.16 -26.55
C SER A 344 -18.10 -5.66 -26.33
N SER A 345 -18.97 -6.58 -25.89
CA SER A 345 -20.37 -6.27 -25.60
C SER A 345 -20.53 -5.54 -24.26
N ALA A 346 -21.68 -4.86 -24.08
CA ALA A 346 -22.06 -4.31 -22.78
C ALA A 346 -22.15 -5.42 -21.71
N HIS A 347 -22.59 -6.62 -22.10
CA HIS A 347 -22.66 -7.78 -21.22
C HIS A 347 -21.27 -8.24 -20.74
N ASP A 348 -20.25 -8.25 -21.62
CA ASP A 348 -18.88 -8.61 -21.23
C ASP A 348 -18.30 -7.64 -20.21
N LEU A 349 -18.53 -6.34 -20.41
CA LEU A 349 -18.13 -5.30 -19.47
C LEU A 349 -18.89 -5.43 -18.14
N GLY A 350 -20.21 -5.54 -18.16
CA GLY A 350 -21.02 -5.71 -16.94
C GLY A 350 -20.65 -6.96 -16.14
N ALA A 351 -20.39 -8.08 -16.82
CA ALA A 351 -19.90 -9.30 -16.19
C ALA A 351 -18.47 -9.13 -15.63
N LEU A 352 -17.60 -8.38 -16.31
CA LEU A 352 -16.26 -8.05 -15.79
C LEU A 352 -16.36 -7.22 -14.51
N LEU A 353 -17.15 -6.15 -14.52
CA LEU A 353 -17.42 -5.31 -13.36
C LEU A 353 -17.97 -6.14 -12.18
N PHE A 354 -18.90 -7.05 -12.45
CA PHE A 354 -19.47 -7.91 -11.42
C PHE A 354 -18.42 -8.81 -10.75
N ARG A 355 -17.52 -9.47 -11.50
CA ARG A 355 -16.42 -10.25 -10.85
C ARG A 355 -15.17 -9.47 -10.46
N LEU A 356 -15.13 -8.16 -10.67
CA LEU A 356 -14.25 -7.29 -9.89
C LEU A 356 -14.88 -7.01 -8.53
N TYR A 357 -16.15 -6.61 -8.53
CA TYR A 357 -16.95 -6.43 -7.32
C TYR A 357 -16.92 -7.70 -6.44
N ASP A 358 -17.18 -8.88 -7.02
CA ASP A 358 -17.19 -10.15 -6.31
C ASP A 358 -15.87 -10.47 -5.60
N ASN A 359 -14.76 -10.13 -6.25
CA ASN A 359 -13.41 -10.41 -5.79
C ASN A 359 -12.90 -9.48 -4.66
N ILE A 360 -13.59 -8.37 -4.38
CA ILE A 360 -13.14 -7.41 -3.37
C ILE A 360 -13.45 -7.90 -1.95
N GLY A 361 -14.43 -8.80 -1.78
CA GLY A 361 -14.70 -9.49 -0.51
C GLY A 361 -15.26 -8.58 0.59
N PHE A 362 -16.37 -7.89 0.33
CA PHE A 362 -17.00 -6.92 1.26
C PHE A 362 -17.65 -7.53 2.49
N GLU A 363 -18.13 -8.77 2.37
CA GLU A 363 -19.12 -9.36 3.25
C GLU A 363 -18.76 -10.83 3.48
N HIS A 364 -18.83 -11.25 4.74
CA HIS A 364 -18.77 -12.65 5.13
C HIS A 364 -20.14 -13.02 5.69
N ASN A 365 -20.66 -14.21 5.36
CA ASN A 365 -22.01 -14.64 5.72
C ASN A 365 -22.14 -14.96 7.23
N GLY A 366 -21.67 -14.06 8.11
CA GLY A 366 -21.68 -14.08 9.58
C GLY A 366 -21.97 -15.43 10.20
N ILE A 367 -23.24 -15.66 10.56
CA ILE A 367 -23.72 -16.90 11.20
C ILE A 367 -23.54 -18.14 10.31
N GLY A 368 -23.88 -18.05 9.02
CA GLY A 368 -23.68 -19.16 8.08
C GLY A 368 -22.21 -19.54 7.97
N GLU A 369 -21.32 -18.56 8.09
CA GLU A 369 -19.88 -18.78 8.08
C GLU A 369 -19.37 -19.34 9.41
N VAL A 370 -19.87 -18.89 10.56
CA VAL A 370 -19.62 -19.53 11.87
C VAL A 370 -19.99 -21.02 11.85
N LEU A 371 -21.17 -21.35 11.30
CA LEU A 371 -21.63 -22.74 11.18
C LEU A 371 -20.72 -23.55 10.25
N ARG A 372 -20.29 -22.97 9.12
CA ARG A 372 -19.33 -23.58 8.20
C ARG A 372 -17.98 -23.82 8.89
N LEU A 373 -17.46 -22.82 9.60
CA LEU A 373 -16.19 -22.90 10.31
C LEU A 373 -16.23 -23.97 11.39
N SER A 374 -17.31 -24.05 12.18
CA SER A 374 -17.52 -25.07 13.21
C SER A 374 -17.44 -26.51 12.67
N SER A 375 -17.60 -26.72 11.36
CA SER A 375 -17.44 -28.04 10.72
C SER A 375 -15.99 -28.39 10.33
N LEU A 376 -15.05 -27.44 10.41
CA LEU A 376 -13.64 -27.65 10.10
C LEU A 376 -12.97 -28.46 11.20
N LYS A 377 -12.16 -29.47 10.79
CA LYS A 377 -11.53 -30.41 11.73
C LYS A 377 -10.22 -29.92 12.35
N SER A 378 -9.62 -28.85 11.84
CA SER A 378 -8.31 -28.37 12.32
C SER A 378 -8.43 -26.97 12.93
N ALA A 379 -7.92 -26.81 14.15
CA ALA A 379 -7.82 -25.53 14.84
C ALA A 379 -7.04 -24.48 14.04
N GLN A 380 -6.02 -24.90 13.28
CA GLN A 380 -5.24 -24.00 12.42
C GLN A 380 -6.06 -23.46 11.24
N ALA A 381 -6.75 -24.33 10.47
CA ALA A 381 -7.60 -23.85 9.39
C ALA A 381 -8.76 -22.98 9.90
N LEU A 382 -9.32 -23.31 11.07
CA LEU A 382 -10.30 -22.46 11.76
C LEU A 382 -9.74 -21.05 11.96
N PHE A 383 -8.59 -20.94 12.63
CA PHE A 383 -7.93 -19.67 12.92
C PHE A 383 -7.59 -18.86 11.65
N GLU A 384 -6.99 -19.51 10.64
CA GLU A 384 -6.60 -18.85 9.38
C GLU A 384 -7.83 -18.35 8.60
N ASN A 385 -8.90 -19.15 8.51
CA ASN A 385 -10.12 -18.75 7.82
C ASN A 385 -10.83 -17.61 8.57
N SER A 386 -10.98 -17.71 9.89
CA SER A 386 -11.57 -16.64 10.71
C SER A 386 -10.79 -15.34 10.52
N ARG A 387 -9.46 -15.36 10.62
CA ARG A 387 -8.62 -14.17 10.43
C ARG A 387 -8.80 -13.52 9.06
N ALA A 388 -8.88 -14.31 8.00
CA ALA A 388 -9.05 -13.78 6.65
C ALA A 388 -10.38 -13.02 6.51
N MET A 389 -11.40 -13.42 7.26
CA MET A 389 -12.74 -12.83 7.22
C MET A 389 -12.89 -11.57 8.08
N GLU A 390 -11.98 -11.32 9.01
CA GLU A 390 -11.99 -10.08 9.80
C GLU A 390 -11.32 -8.90 9.07
N LYS A 391 -10.64 -9.16 7.94
CA LYS A 391 -9.92 -8.14 7.18
C LYS A 391 -10.82 -7.44 6.15
N ILE A 392 -11.70 -6.57 6.66
CA ILE A 392 -12.63 -5.81 5.82
C ILE A 392 -12.08 -4.41 5.60
N TYR A 393 -11.41 -4.22 4.47
CA TYR A 393 -10.85 -2.91 4.09
C TYR A 393 -11.79 -2.08 3.22
N TYR A 394 -12.67 -2.73 2.46
CA TYR A 394 -13.35 -2.11 1.33
C TYR A 394 -14.85 -2.04 1.52
N ASN A 395 -15.47 -1.07 0.86
CA ASN A 395 -16.91 -0.83 0.89
C ASN A 395 -17.45 -0.48 -0.51
N ARG A 396 -18.77 -0.24 -0.65
CA ARG A 396 -19.37 0.06 -1.95
C ARG A 396 -18.86 1.37 -2.57
N ARG A 397 -18.45 2.35 -1.76
CA ARG A 397 -17.79 3.58 -2.26
C ARG A 397 -16.47 3.28 -2.95
N THR A 398 -15.72 2.29 -2.45
CA THR A 398 -14.48 1.81 -3.08
C THR A 398 -14.73 1.30 -4.51
N VAL A 399 -15.84 0.56 -4.70
CA VAL A 399 -16.26 0.05 -6.02
C VAL A 399 -16.66 1.18 -6.94
N ALA A 400 -17.49 2.10 -6.44
CA ALA A 400 -17.93 3.27 -7.20
C ALA A 400 -16.71 4.08 -7.70
N LYS A 401 -15.74 4.36 -6.82
CA LYS A 401 -14.49 5.03 -7.20
C LYS A 401 -13.68 4.23 -8.22
N LEU A 402 -13.54 2.92 -8.04
CA LEU A 402 -12.85 2.07 -9.00
C LEU A 402 -13.52 2.09 -10.39
N PHE A 403 -14.84 2.06 -10.44
CA PHE A 403 -15.60 2.09 -11.70
C PHE A 403 -15.51 3.47 -12.35
N ARG A 404 -15.51 4.54 -11.54
CA ARG A 404 -15.26 5.89 -12.02
C ARG A 404 -13.88 6.01 -12.67
N PHE A 405 -12.82 5.51 -12.01
CA PHE A 405 -11.48 5.45 -12.58
C PHE A 405 -11.44 4.68 -13.90
N ALA A 406 -12.14 3.54 -13.98
CA ALA A 406 -12.21 2.76 -15.21
C ALA A 406 -12.93 3.53 -16.34
N ARG A 407 -14.04 4.23 -16.04
CA ARG A 407 -14.79 5.05 -17.01
C ARG A 407 -13.98 6.24 -17.51
N ASP A 408 -13.27 6.92 -16.61
CA ASP A 408 -12.45 8.09 -16.96
C ASP A 408 -11.24 7.70 -17.84
N ARG A 409 -10.78 6.45 -17.71
CA ARG A 409 -9.59 5.96 -18.40
C ARG A 409 -9.89 5.22 -19.71
N ILE A 410 -11.03 4.54 -19.81
CA ILE A 410 -11.42 3.74 -20.97
C ILE A 410 -12.65 4.39 -21.61
N GLU A 411 -12.52 4.89 -22.84
CA GLU A 411 -13.66 5.44 -23.56
C GLU A 411 -14.68 4.34 -23.87
N VAL A 412 -15.90 4.57 -23.38
CA VAL A 412 -17.08 3.74 -23.63
C VAL A 412 -18.22 4.70 -23.96
N SER A 413 -19.02 4.40 -25.00
CA SER A 413 -20.21 5.21 -25.27
C SER A 413 -21.21 5.13 -24.11
N ASP A 414 -21.90 6.23 -23.81
CA ASP A 414 -22.82 6.28 -22.66
C ASP A 414 -23.87 5.17 -22.73
N SER A 415 -24.50 4.94 -23.90
CA SER A 415 -25.44 3.84 -24.08
C SER A 415 -24.85 2.46 -23.75
N LYS A 416 -23.59 2.19 -24.14
CA LYS A 416 -22.94 0.91 -23.85
C LYS A 416 -22.56 0.80 -22.37
N TRP A 417 -22.13 1.91 -21.75
CA TRP A 417 -21.83 1.97 -20.32
C TRP A 417 -23.07 1.73 -19.47
N GLU A 418 -24.17 2.43 -19.76
CA GLU A 418 -25.46 2.27 -19.07
C GLU A 418 -25.97 0.83 -19.15
N ASN A 419 -25.93 0.22 -20.34
CA ASN A 419 -26.29 -1.19 -20.51
C ASN A 419 -25.37 -2.14 -19.71
N ALA A 420 -24.07 -1.84 -19.61
CA ALA A 420 -23.13 -2.63 -18.83
C ALA A 420 -23.39 -2.52 -17.32
N ILE A 421 -23.73 -1.32 -16.83
CA ILE A 421 -24.14 -1.11 -15.44
C ILE A 421 -25.46 -1.82 -15.15
N GLY A 422 -26.42 -1.82 -16.08
CA GLY A 422 -27.65 -2.60 -15.97
C GLY A 422 -27.39 -4.10 -15.80
N VAL A 423 -26.52 -4.68 -16.63
CA VAL A 423 -26.08 -6.09 -16.48
C VAL A 423 -25.40 -6.33 -15.14
N PHE A 424 -24.57 -5.40 -14.69
CA PHE A 424 -23.90 -5.48 -13.38
C PHE A 424 -24.92 -5.47 -12.23
N LEU A 425 -25.85 -4.51 -12.20
CA LEU A 425 -26.87 -4.40 -11.14
C LEU A 425 -27.79 -5.62 -11.11
N MET A 426 -28.21 -6.11 -12.28
CA MET A 426 -29.00 -7.35 -12.36
C MET A 426 -28.24 -8.54 -11.75
N LYS A 427 -26.94 -8.66 -12.00
CA LYS A 427 -26.11 -9.71 -11.38
C LYS A 427 -25.98 -9.55 -9.87
N VAL A 428 -25.85 -8.32 -9.36
CA VAL A 428 -25.84 -8.06 -7.90
C VAL A 428 -27.17 -8.43 -7.26
N GLN A 429 -28.29 -8.10 -7.91
CA GLN A 429 -29.64 -8.37 -7.39
C GLN A 429 -30.02 -9.85 -7.42
N THR A 430 -29.50 -10.60 -8.39
CA THR A 430 -29.78 -12.04 -8.55
C THR A 430 -28.75 -12.93 -7.86
N ASP A 431 -27.76 -12.34 -7.19
CA ASP A 431 -26.72 -13.07 -6.48
C ASP A 431 -27.25 -13.67 -5.18
N SER A 432 -27.42 -15.00 -5.17
CA SER A 432 -27.84 -15.75 -4.00
C SER A 432 -26.69 -16.16 -3.07
N SER A 433 -25.43 -15.92 -3.45
CA SER A 433 -24.26 -16.31 -2.65
C SER A 433 -24.03 -15.39 -1.43
N ARG A 434 -24.48 -14.14 -1.52
CA ARG A 434 -24.39 -13.13 -0.46
C ARG A 434 -25.72 -13.03 0.28
N LEU A 435 -25.82 -13.65 1.44
CA LEU A 435 -27.07 -13.70 2.23
C LEU A 435 -27.57 -12.30 2.64
N VAL A 436 -26.64 -11.36 2.85
CA VAL A 436 -26.95 -9.98 3.28
C VAL A 436 -26.65 -8.93 2.22
N GLY A 437 -26.21 -9.33 1.02
CA GLY A 437 -25.70 -8.40 0.00
C GLY A 437 -26.73 -7.40 -0.52
N MET A 438 -28.00 -7.80 -0.52
CA MET A 438 -29.13 -6.93 -0.89
C MET A 438 -29.36 -5.78 0.09
N LYS A 439 -28.93 -5.89 1.36
CA LYS A 439 -29.04 -4.77 2.33
C LYS A 439 -28.24 -3.54 1.88
N TYR A 440 -27.20 -3.74 1.09
CA TYR A 440 -26.29 -2.68 0.64
C TYR A 440 -26.60 -2.18 -0.78
N ILE A 441 -27.70 -2.63 -1.41
CA ILE A 441 -28.01 -2.21 -2.78
C ILE A 441 -28.25 -0.69 -2.88
N GLN A 442 -28.90 -0.11 -1.87
CA GLN A 442 -29.14 1.34 -1.84
C GLN A 442 -27.86 2.14 -1.59
N ASP A 443 -26.95 1.65 -0.74
CA ASP A 443 -25.61 2.23 -0.59
C ASP A 443 -24.86 2.17 -1.92
N LEU A 444 -24.86 1.03 -2.62
CA LEU A 444 -24.21 0.91 -3.93
C LEU A 444 -24.75 1.93 -4.96
N CYS A 445 -26.08 2.03 -5.09
CA CYS A 445 -26.72 2.99 -6.00
C CYS A 445 -26.39 4.44 -5.61
N LEU A 446 -26.40 4.75 -4.31
CA LEU A 446 -26.01 6.06 -3.80
C LEU A 446 -24.55 6.38 -4.15
N GLN A 447 -23.62 5.46 -3.87
CA GLN A 447 -22.20 5.70 -4.16
C GLN A 447 -21.95 5.83 -5.67
N PHE A 448 -22.69 5.11 -6.52
CA PHE A 448 -22.62 5.30 -7.98
C PHE A 448 -23.11 6.67 -8.42
N HIS A 449 -24.17 7.19 -7.79
CA HIS A 449 -24.66 8.53 -8.06
C HIS A 449 -23.65 9.59 -7.61
N ILE A 450 -23.15 9.50 -6.37
CA ILE A 450 -22.16 10.43 -5.81
C ILE A 450 -20.88 10.47 -6.65
N GLU A 451 -20.36 9.31 -7.06
CA GLU A 451 -19.11 9.23 -7.85
C GLU A 451 -19.36 9.41 -9.37
N GLY A 452 -20.59 9.73 -9.81
CA GLY A 452 -20.92 9.98 -11.22
C GLY A 452 -20.74 8.76 -12.14
N VAL A 453 -20.90 7.55 -11.60
CA VAL A 453 -20.79 6.27 -12.32
C VAL A 453 -22.09 5.94 -13.04
N HIS A 454 -23.22 6.06 -12.34
CA HIS A 454 -24.58 5.78 -12.82
C HIS A 454 -25.59 6.40 -11.84
N THR A 455 -26.73 6.86 -12.35
CA THR A 455 -27.83 7.40 -11.54
C THR A 455 -29.12 6.66 -11.87
N THR A 456 -29.66 5.94 -10.87
CA THR A 456 -30.95 5.25 -10.93
C THR A 456 -32.11 6.24 -10.88
N ASP A 457 -33.30 5.84 -11.33
CA ASP A 457 -34.45 6.75 -11.43
C ASP A 457 -34.88 7.37 -10.09
N ILE A 458 -34.75 6.61 -9.00
CA ILE A 458 -35.03 7.05 -7.62
C ILE A 458 -34.05 8.12 -7.09
N LEU A 459 -32.97 8.39 -7.83
CA LEU A 459 -31.97 9.42 -7.56
C LEU A 459 -31.94 10.47 -8.69
N ARG A 460 -33.06 10.64 -9.41
CA ARG A 460 -33.28 11.72 -10.39
C ARG A 460 -34.34 12.69 -9.89
N ASN A 461 -34.41 13.87 -10.51
CA ASN A 461 -35.26 14.99 -10.07
C ASN A 461 -36.76 14.65 -9.95
N ASP A 462 -37.25 13.61 -10.62
CA ASP A 462 -38.66 13.19 -10.59
C ASP A 462 -38.97 12.06 -9.58
N TRP A 463 -38.06 11.78 -8.64
CA TRP A 463 -38.21 10.67 -7.69
C TRP A 463 -39.55 10.69 -6.95
N MET A 464 -40.10 11.86 -6.58
CA MET A 464 -41.39 11.98 -5.88
C MET A 464 -42.58 11.37 -6.63
N HIS A 465 -42.47 11.15 -7.94
CA HIS A 465 -43.49 10.52 -8.77
C HIS A 465 -43.25 9.01 -9.00
N CYS A 466 -42.15 8.46 -8.49
CA CYS A 466 -41.87 7.04 -8.60
C CYS A 466 -42.90 6.23 -7.76
N HIS A 467 -43.35 5.11 -8.34
CA HIS A 467 -44.29 4.22 -7.67
C HIS A 467 -43.74 3.70 -6.33
N GLY A 468 -44.55 3.77 -5.27
CA GLY A 468 -44.22 3.25 -3.94
C GLY A 468 -43.62 4.27 -2.96
N ILE A 469 -43.37 5.51 -3.40
CA ILE A 469 -42.84 6.57 -2.54
C ILE A 469 -43.97 7.23 -1.76
N GLN A 470 -43.77 7.39 -0.45
CA GLN A 470 -44.74 8.02 0.44
C GLN A 470 -44.56 9.55 0.48
N PRO A 471 -45.60 10.32 0.83
CA PRO A 471 -45.47 11.76 1.04
C PRO A 471 -44.40 12.09 2.09
N LEU A 472 -43.62 13.13 1.83
CA LEU A 472 -42.54 13.59 2.71
C LEU A 472 -43.07 13.99 4.10
N PRO A 473 -42.41 13.57 5.20
CA PRO A 473 -42.77 14.02 6.54
C PRO A 473 -42.58 15.53 6.70
N SER A 474 -43.68 16.28 6.73
CA SER A 474 -43.68 17.76 6.77
C SER A 474 -42.93 18.37 7.96
N LYS A 475 -42.79 17.62 9.06
CA LYS A 475 -42.03 18.05 10.24
C LYS A 475 -40.52 18.01 10.05
N LEU A 476 -40.01 17.08 9.24
CA LEU A 476 -38.58 16.79 9.14
C LEU A 476 -37.86 17.75 8.18
N PHE A 477 -38.57 18.25 7.17
CA PHE A 477 -38.07 19.24 6.20
C PHE A 477 -38.68 20.63 6.40
N ARG A 478 -39.20 20.91 7.60
CA ARG A 478 -39.81 22.22 7.90
C ARG A 478 -38.76 23.33 7.67
N GLY A 479 -39.11 24.32 6.84
CA GLY A 479 -38.23 25.45 6.50
C GLY A 479 -37.29 25.20 5.31
N TRP A 480 -37.35 24.02 4.67
CA TRP A 480 -36.58 23.73 3.47
C TRP A 480 -37.35 24.19 2.22
N SER A 481 -36.77 25.10 1.44
CA SER A 481 -37.36 25.59 0.18
C SER A 481 -37.30 24.55 -0.94
N ASP A 482 -36.19 23.80 -0.99
CA ASP A 482 -35.97 22.66 -1.89
C ASP A 482 -35.38 21.49 -1.10
N ILE A 483 -35.78 20.26 -1.43
CA ILE A 483 -35.30 19.06 -0.75
C ILE A 483 -34.34 18.32 -1.70
N PRO A 484 -33.06 18.17 -1.33
CA PRO A 484 -32.08 17.53 -2.19
C PRO A 484 -32.38 16.03 -2.35
N LEU A 485 -31.86 15.43 -3.42
CA LEU A 485 -31.97 13.99 -3.71
C LEU A 485 -31.27 13.11 -2.68
N VAL A 486 -30.25 13.67 -2.02
CA VAL A 486 -29.42 13.03 -1.02
C VAL A 486 -29.30 13.97 0.16
N VAL A 487 -29.46 13.45 1.37
CA VAL A 487 -29.27 14.18 2.63
C VAL A 487 -28.23 13.51 3.50
N CYS A 488 -27.63 14.27 4.41
CA CYS A 488 -26.75 13.73 5.43
C CYS A 488 -27.55 13.41 6.68
N VAL A 489 -27.55 12.14 7.09
CA VAL A 489 -28.10 11.72 8.38
C VAL A 489 -26.99 11.74 9.40
N VAL A 490 -27.22 12.43 10.51
CA VAL A 490 -26.31 12.53 11.64
C VAL A 490 -26.98 11.88 12.85
N LEU A 491 -26.26 10.95 13.48
CA LEU A 491 -26.68 10.19 14.65
C LEU A 491 -25.72 10.48 15.80
N THR A 492 -26.25 11.06 16.88
CA THR A 492 -25.54 11.24 18.14
C THR A 492 -25.77 10.01 19.00
N VAL A 493 -24.68 9.31 19.33
CA VAL A 493 -24.69 8.06 20.08
C VAL A 493 -24.10 8.31 21.47
N PRO A 494 -24.82 8.00 22.57
CA PRO A 494 -24.32 8.21 23.92
C PRO A 494 -23.21 7.20 24.27
N ARG A 495 -22.28 7.58 25.15
CA ARG A 495 -21.13 6.74 25.54
C ARG A 495 -21.51 5.35 26.04
N HIS A 496 -22.62 5.21 26.76
CA HIS A 496 -23.04 3.92 27.31
C HIS A 496 -23.36 2.88 26.22
N ALA A 497 -23.68 3.29 24.99
CA ALA A 497 -23.87 2.38 23.87
C ALA A 497 -22.58 1.64 23.47
N PHE A 498 -21.41 2.20 23.79
CA PHE A 498 -20.10 1.60 23.53
C PHE A 498 -19.58 0.73 24.68
N ARG A 499 -20.41 0.50 25.71
CA ARG A 499 -20.09 -0.43 26.81
C ARG A 499 -19.55 -1.79 26.34
N PRO A 500 -20.08 -2.45 25.29
CA PRO A 500 -19.52 -3.71 24.81
C PRO A 500 -18.04 -3.61 24.40
N PHE A 501 -17.61 -2.48 23.84
CA PHE A 501 -16.20 -2.26 23.49
C PHE A 501 -15.34 -1.88 24.70
N LEU A 502 -15.90 -1.11 25.63
CA LEU A 502 -15.20 -0.73 26.87
C LEU A 502 -14.97 -1.93 27.81
N GLU A 503 -15.88 -2.89 27.80
CA GLU A 503 -15.79 -4.13 28.59
C GLU A 503 -15.08 -5.26 27.85
N TRP A 504 -14.69 -5.07 26.59
CA TRP A 504 -13.99 -6.07 25.81
C TRP A 504 -12.55 -6.22 26.30
N LYS A 505 -12.22 -7.39 26.86
CA LYS A 505 -10.93 -7.69 27.52
C LYS A 505 -9.99 -8.59 26.70
N ASP A 506 -10.26 -8.75 25.41
CA ASP A 506 -9.50 -9.69 24.59
C ASP A 506 -8.12 -9.09 24.26
N ASP A 507 -7.06 -9.65 24.88
CA ASP A 507 -5.67 -9.19 24.78
C ASP A 507 -5.05 -9.47 23.38
N GLU A 508 -5.72 -10.26 22.53
CA GLU A 508 -5.29 -10.55 21.16
C GLU A 508 -6.10 -9.74 20.15
N LEU A 509 -5.62 -8.52 19.83
CA LEU A 509 -6.14 -7.65 18.77
C LEU A 509 -6.18 -8.38 17.41
N PHE A 510 -7.30 -9.06 17.14
CA PHE A 510 -7.60 -9.69 15.86
C PHE A 510 -8.91 -9.11 15.33
N GLY A 511 -8.78 -8.17 14.39
CA GLY A 511 -9.90 -7.49 13.74
C GLY A 511 -10.38 -6.26 14.53
N SER A 512 -10.48 -5.11 13.86
CA SER A 512 -11.14 -3.93 14.42
C SER A 512 -12.63 -3.98 14.05
N PRO A 513 -13.57 -3.76 15.00
CA PRO A 513 -14.98 -3.69 14.68
C PRO A 513 -15.24 -2.65 13.59
N VAL A 514 -15.84 -3.09 12.48
CA VAL A 514 -16.27 -2.18 11.40
C VAL A 514 -17.71 -1.77 11.68
N LEU A 515 -17.97 -0.47 11.70
CA LEU A 515 -19.29 0.09 11.97
C LEU A 515 -19.98 0.51 10.67
N HIS A 516 -21.29 0.34 10.61
CA HIS A 516 -22.13 0.91 9.56
C HIS A 516 -23.43 1.47 10.16
N MET A 517 -24.15 2.29 9.38
CA MET A 517 -25.51 2.69 9.75
C MET A 517 -26.53 1.76 9.06
N GLN A 518 -27.50 1.29 9.83
CA GLN A 518 -28.62 0.50 9.34
C GLN A 518 -29.90 1.31 9.45
N PHE A 519 -30.72 1.27 8.39
CA PHE A 519 -32.00 1.95 8.29
C PHE A 519 -33.11 0.91 8.14
N ASP A 520 -33.87 0.73 9.21
CA ASP A 520 -34.91 -0.29 9.32
C ASP A 520 -36.29 0.35 9.22
N THR A 521 -37.09 -0.20 8.32
CA THR A 521 -38.49 0.19 8.12
C THR A 521 -39.41 -0.68 8.96
N GLN A 522 -40.63 -0.21 9.22
CA GLN A 522 -41.59 -0.95 10.06
C GLN A 522 -42.06 -2.27 9.44
N ASP A 523 -42.03 -2.39 8.11
CA ASP A 523 -42.37 -3.58 7.32
C ASP A 523 -41.20 -4.60 7.21
N GLY A 524 -40.08 -4.36 7.90
CA GLY A 524 -38.98 -5.31 8.03
C GLY A 524 -37.93 -5.24 6.92
N HIS A 525 -37.99 -4.23 6.04
CA HIS A 525 -36.89 -3.92 5.13
C HIS A 525 -35.76 -3.21 5.87
N SER A 526 -34.53 -3.49 5.44
CA SER A 526 -33.31 -3.00 6.10
C SER A 526 -32.29 -2.60 5.05
N ASN A 527 -31.79 -1.37 5.15
CA ASN A 527 -30.76 -0.82 4.25
C ASN A 527 -29.53 -0.41 5.05
N SER A 528 -28.35 -0.90 4.66
CA SER A 528 -27.09 -0.66 5.37
C SER A 528 -26.18 0.25 4.55
N PHE A 529 -25.58 1.24 5.20
CA PHE A 529 -24.68 2.24 4.61
C PHE A 529 -23.32 2.22 5.30
N SER A 530 -22.30 1.92 4.52
CA SER A 530 -20.95 1.58 5.02
C SER A 530 -19.93 2.72 4.89
N SER A 531 -20.27 3.81 4.17
CA SER A 531 -19.44 5.01 4.09
C SER A 531 -19.78 5.98 5.23
N LEU A 532 -19.25 5.68 6.42
CA LEU A 532 -19.49 6.42 7.65
C LEU A 532 -18.37 7.44 7.93
N HIS A 533 -18.72 8.55 8.57
CA HIS A 533 -17.78 9.44 9.25
C HIS A 533 -18.17 9.52 10.72
N GLY A 534 -17.25 9.20 11.63
CA GLY A 534 -17.49 9.15 13.07
C GLY A 534 -16.46 9.98 13.83
N VAL A 535 -16.94 10.76 14.80
CA VAL A 535 -16.14 11.68 15.60
C VAL A 535 -16.61 11.61 17.05
N ALA A 536 -15.68 11.53 18.00
CA ALA A 536 -16.00 11.64 19.42
C ALA A 536 -16.29 13.10 19.78
N GLY A 537 -17.42 13.37 20.42
CA GLY A 537 -17.86 14.73 20.72
C GLY A 537 -19.33 14.97 20.41
N GLU A 538 -19.69 16.24 20.29
CA GLU A 538 -21.08 16.68 20.19
C GLU A 538 -21.31 17.57 18.96
N LEU A 539 -22.53 17.53 18.44
CA LEU A 539 -22.94 18.36 17.32
C LEU A 539 -23.33 19.76 17.83
N ASP A 540 -22.58 20.76 17.43
CA ASP A 540 -22.86 22.17 17.68
C ASP A 540 -23.87 22.70 16.64
N LEU A 541 -25.04 23.06 17.14
CA LEU A 541 -26.17 23.57 16.38
C LEU A 541 -26.27 25.11 16.46
N SER A 542 -25.27 25.80 17.02
CA SER A 542 -25.28 27.26 17.16
C SER A 542 -25.16 28.00 15.82
N SER A 543 -24.62 27.36 14.79
CA SER A 543 -24.52 27.88 13.42
C SER A 543 -25.47 27.15 12.45
N GLU A 544 -25.84 27.85 11.37
CA GLU A 544 -26.66 27.30 10.28
C GLU A 544 -26.01 26.06 9.62
N ASP A 545 -24.68 26.06 9.53
CA ASP A 545 -23.86 24.90 9.17
C ASP A 545 -23.32 24.25 10.45
N PRO A 546 -23.90 23.13 10.93
CA PRO A 546 -23.46 22.51 12.17
C PRO A 546 -22.00 22.05 12.11
N LYS A 547 -21.32 22.16 13.24
CA LYS A 547 -19.93 21.67 13.41
C LYS A 547 -19.89 20.62 14.50
N ILE A 548 -18.85 19.79 14.50
CA ILE A 548 -18.62 18.83 15.58
C ILE A 548 -17.61 19.45 16.54
N GLN A 549 -17.99 19.56 17.81
CA GLN A 549 -17.07 19.87 18.89
C GLN A 549 -16.38 18.57 19.29
N GLU A 550 -15.19 18.33 18.74
CA GLU A 550 -14.44 17.10 18.98
C GLU A 550 -13.92 17.04 20.42
N VAL A 551 -13.97 15.83 21.01
CA VAL A 551 -13.41 15.52 22.32
C VAL A 551 -12.39 14.40 22.16
N LYS A 552 -11.19 14.59 22.74
CA LYS A 552 -10.14 13.56 22.82
C LYS A 552 -9.67 13.40 24.28
N PRO A 553 -9.27 12.19 24.72
CA PRO A 553 -9.26 10.90 24.02
C PRO A 553 -10.65 10.44 23.55
N PHE A 554 -10.70 9.65 22.47
CA PHE A 554 -11.96 9.24 21.80
C PHE A 554 -13.00 8.70 22.80
N PHE A 555 -12.60 7.77 23.67
CA PHE A 555 -13.54 7.14 24.61
C PHE A 555 -13.92 8.02 25.80
N ASP A 556 -13.30 9.18 26.02
CA ASP A 556 -13.64 10.07 27.12
C ASP A 556 -14.86 10.96 26.83
N ALA A 557 -15.24 11.07 25.57
CA ALA A 557 -16.41 11.83 25.15
C ALA A 557 -17.71 11.30 25.77
N ALA A 558 -18.62 12.22 26.13
CA ALA A 558 -19.95 11.86 26.63
C ALA A 558 -20.85 11.26 25.53
N SER A 559 -20.58 11.64 24.28
CA SER A 559 -21.29 11.15 23.11
C SER A 559 -20.37 11.12 21.87
N PHE A 560 -20.90 10.51 20.81
CA PHE A 560 -20.20 10.26 19.56
C PHE A 560 -21.12 10.63 18.39
N VAL A 561 -20.64 11.43 17.46
CA VAL A 561 -21.40 11.86 16.29
C VAL A 561 -20.99 11.02 15.09
N PHE A 562 -21.96 10.32 14.50
CA PHE A 562 -21.77 9.58 13.27
C PHE A 562 -22.60 10.21 12.15
N SER A 563 -22.07 10.24 10.93
CA SER A 563 -22.78 10.77 9.77
C SER A 563 -22.59 9.90 8.54
N CYS A 564 -23.65 9.74 7.74
CA CYS A 564 -23.59 9.13 6.42
C CYS A 564 -24.51 9.88 5.44
N TRP A 565 -24.29 9.67 4.14
CA TRP A 565 -25.20 10.13 3.10
C TRP A 565 -26.33 9.12 2.91
N LEU A 566 -27.54 9.59 2.63
CA LEU A 566 -28.73 8.77 2.43
C LEU A 566 -29.59 9.32 1.29
N PRO A 567 -30.10 8.47 0.37
CA PRO A 567 -31.17 8.87 -0.55
C PRO A 567 -32.39 9.40 0.21
N THR A 568 -32.83 10.61 -0.13
CA THR A 568 -33.91 11.30 0.59
C THR A 568 -35.20 10.48 0.62
N TRP A 569 -35.49 9.73 -0.45
CA TRP A 569 -36.70 8.93 -0.54
C TRP A 569 -36.81 7.85 0.56
N LEU A 570 -35.69 7.32 1.08
CA LEU A 570 -35.72 6.32 2.15
C LEU A 570 -36.29 6.90 3.46
N ILE A 571 -36.18 8.22 3.66
CA ILE A 571 -36.73 8.90 4.84
C ILE A 571 -38.26 8.93 4.82
N THR A 572 -38.87 8.77 3.64
CA THR A 572 -40.34 8.73 3.50
C THR A 572 -40.97 7.47 4.10
N SER A 573 -40.17 6.42 4.35
CA SER A 573 -40.66 5.18 4.93
C SER A 573 -41.21 5.39 6.34
N VAL A 574 -42.43 4.90 6.57
CA VAL A 574 -43.11 5.02 7.86
C VAL A 574 -42.35 4.25 8.95
N GLY A 575 -42.17 4.90 10.11
CA GLY A 575 -41.56 4.28 11.28
C GLY A 575 -40.05 4.02 11.14
N LEU A 576 -39.37 4.66 10.17
CA LEU A 576 -37.96 4.48 9.93
C LEU A 576 -37.12 4.69 11.19
N LYS A 577 -36.26 3.72 11.48
CA LYS A 577 -35.24 3.79 12.53
C LYS A 577 -33.87 3.78 11.91
N VAL A 578 -32.98 4.58 12.48
CA VAL A 578 -31.55 4.52 12.21
C VAL A 578 -30.88 3.78 13.37
N GLY A 579 -29.91 2.93 13.06
CA GLY A 579 -29.11 2.22 14.04
C GLY A 579 -27.64 2.24 13.68
N LEU A 580 -26.79 2.29 14.70
CA LEU A 580 -25.37 2.04 14.58
C LEU A 580 -25.11 0.56 14.90
N THR A 581 -24.53 -0.16 13.96
CA THR A 581 -24.38 -1.62 14.02
C THR A 581 -22.95 -2.04 13.69
N ILE A 582 -22.53 -3.15 14.29
CA ILE A 582 -21.25 -3.80 13.98
C ILE A 582 -21.46 -4.68 12.74
N GLN A 583 -20.56 -4.58 11.78
CA GLN A 583 -20.56 -5.45 10.61
C GLN A 583 -20.41 -6.91 11.06
N SER A 584 -21.31 -7.76 10.57
CA SER A 584 -21.34 -9.18 10.94
C SER A 584 -20.17 -9.93 10.30
N THR A 585 -19.24 -10.34 11.14
CA THR A 585 -18.19 -11.33 10.86
C THR A 585 -18.28 -12.46 11.87
N PRO A 586 -17.68 -13.63 11.61
CA PRO A 586 -17.70 -14.74 12.56
C PRO A 586 -17.27 -14.34 13.97
N ARG A 587 -16.17 -13.58 14.11
CA ARG A 587 -15.68 -13.19 15.43
C ARG A 587 -16.55 -12.11 16.09
N MET A 588 -17.05 -11.15 15.32
CA MET A 588 -17.97 -10.14 15.89
C MET A 588 -19.26 -10.78 16.39
N VAL A 589 -19.74 -11.82 15.69
CA VAL A 589 -20.87 -12.64 16.14
C VAL A 589 -20.55 -13.37 17.45
N GLU A 590 -19.42 -14.09 17.50
CA GLU A 590 -19.00 -14.82 18.71
C GLU A 590 -18.87 -13.90 19.94
N ASN A 591 -18.30 -12.71 19.75
CA ASN A 591 -18.01 -11.79 20.85
C ASN A 591 -19.21 -10.95 21.30
N PHE A 592 -20.07 -10.52 20.37
CA PHE A 592 -21.06 -9.48 20.66
C PHE A 592 -22.52 -9.94 20.52
N MET A 593 -22.82 -11.08 19.90
CA MET A 593 -24.21 -11.50 19.67
C MET A 593 -24.99 -11.72 20.96
N SER A 594 -24.36 -12.25 22.01
CA SER A 594 -25.02 -12.49 23.30
C SER A 594 -25.46 -11.20 23.99
N GLN A 595 -24.73 -10.09 23.78
CA GLN A 595 -25.01 -8.79 24.38
C GLN A 595 -25.89 -7.90 23.49
N LEU A 596 -25.65 -7.90 22.18
CA LEU A 596 -26.25 -6.99 21.21
C LEU A 596 -27.35 -7.64 20.34
N GLY A 597 -27.58 -8.94 20.52
CA GLY A 597 -28.50 -9.71 19.70
C GLY A 597 -27.99 -9.98 18.28
N PRO A 598 -28.81 -10.62 17.43
CA PRO A 598 -28.39 -11.12 16.11
C PRO A 598 -28.05 -10.02 15.10
N MET A 599 -28.48 -8.78 15.33
CA MET A 599 -28.18 -7.63 14.46
C MET A 599 -26.92 -6.85 14.88
N LEU A 600 -26.29 -7.23 16.00
CA LEU A 600 -25.09 -6.56 16.55
C LEU A 600 -25.25 -5.03 16.65
N MET A 601 -26.42 -4.59 17.12
CA MET A 601 -26.80 -3.17 17.16
C MET A 601 -26.34 -2.51 18.45
N LEU A 602 -25.50 -1.48 18.34
CA LEU A 602 -24.99 -0.71 19.47
C LEU A 602 -26.01 0.31 19.97
N TYR A 603 -26.70 0.98 19.04
CA TYR A 603 -27.64 2.05 19.34
C TYR A 603 -28.68 2.18 18.22
N SER A 604 -29.89 2.62 18.57
CA SER A 604 -30.93 2.93 17.60
C SER A 604 -31.82 4.07 18.06
N ALA A 605 -32.23 4.91 17.13
CA ALA A 605 -33.17 6.00 17.32
C ALA A 605 -34.18 6.04 16.17
N ARG A 606 -35.36 6.60 16.42
CA ARG A 606 -36.32 6.90 15.34
C ARG A 606 -35.77 8.06 14.52
N ILE A 607 -36.01 8.07 13.21
CA ILE A 607 -35.54 9.19 12.36
C ILE A 607 -36.11 10.55 12.78
N LEU A 608 -37.28 10.55 13.44
CA LEU A 608 -37.96 11.72 13.98
C LEU A 608 -37.50 12.12 15.39
N ASP A 609 -36.61 11.34 16.02
CA ASP A 609 -36.04 11.68 17.33
C ASP A 609 -35.00 12.78 17.16
N THR A 610 -35.42 14.01 17.39
CA THR A 610 -34.56 15.18 17.26
C THR A 610 -33.51 15.28 18.37
N ASP A 611 -33.52 14.46 19.41
CA ASP A 611 -32.45 14.54 20.41
C ASP A 611 -31.22 13.77 19.94
N SER A 612 -31.46 12.68 19.19
CA SER A 612 -30.41 11.77 18.73
C SER A 612 -30.12 11.89 17.23
N VAL A 613 -31.05 12.40 16.43
CA VAL A 613 -30.96 12.42 14.96
C VAL A 613 -31.10 13.84 14.40
N ARG A 614 -30.24 14.16 13.44
CA ARG A 614 -30.28 15.40 12.64
C ARG A 614 -30.17 15.07 11.15
N ILE A 615 -30.94 15.80 10.34
CA ILE A 615 -30.94 15.67 8.89
C ILE A 615 -30.42 16.97 8.32
N LEU A 616 -29.30 16.90 7.61
CA LEU A 616 -28.56 18.06 7.14
C LEU A 616 -28.38 18.01 5.62
N ARG A 617 -28.19 19.17 5.01
CA ARG A 617 -27.86 19.30 3.58
C ARG A 617 -26.39 18.97 3.31
N SER A 618 -25.54 19.25 4.29
CA SER A 618 -24.09 19.08 4.25
C SER A 618 -23.63 18.21 5.42
N ARG A 619 -22.47 17.57 5.28
CA ARG A 619 -21.85 16.88 6.41
C ARG A 619 -21.31 17.93 7.41
N PRO A 620 -21.49 17.74 8.73
CA PRO A 620 -20.95 18.66 9.73
C PRO A 620 -19.44 18.88 9.56
N GLY A 621 -19.00 20.14 9.59
CA GLY A 621 -17.59 20.51 9.55
C GLY A 621 -16.84 20.31 8.22
N ILE A 622 -17.48 19.75 7.18
CA ILE A 622 -16.86 19.56 5.85
C ILE A 622 -17.62 20.37 4.81
N LEU A 623 -17.09 21.55 4.49
CA LEU A 623 -17.61 22.38 3.41
C LEU A 623 -17.27 21.70 2.06
N SER A 624 -18.29 21.39 1.24
CA SER A 624 -18.14 21.11 -0.20
C SER A 624 -17.66 19.69 -0.61
N GLU A 625 -18.00 18.60 0.10
CA GLU A 625 -17.65 17.24 -0.37
C GLU A 625 -18.38 16.85 -1.69
N LEU A 626 -19.64 17.30 -1.85
CA LEU A 626 -20.47 16.99 -3.04
C LEU A 626 -20.11 17.85 -4.27
N ASP A 627 -19.63 19.09 -4.08
CA ASP A 627 -19.17 19.91 -5.23
C ASP A 627 -17.83 19.42 -5.78
N ILE A 628 -17.01 18.75 -4.96
CA ILE A 628 -15.73 18.16 -5.40
C ILE A 628 -15.98 16.93 -6.28
N ALA A 629 -17.01 16.14 -5.97
CA ALA A 629 -17.42 14.98 -6.77
C ALA A 629 -18.00 15.40 -8.14
N SER A 630 -18.73 16.53 -8.19
CA SER A 630 -19.23 17.11 -9.45
C SER A 630 -18.14 17.83 -10.26
N SER A 631 -17.19 18.50 -9.60
CA SER A 631 -16.07 19.22 -10.25
C SER A 631 -15.02 18.30 -10.91
N GLY A 632 -15.06 17.00 -10.63
CA GLY A 632 -14.27 15.97 -11.33
C GLY A 632 -14.74 15.68 -12.76
N THR A 633 -15.85 16.26 -13.20
CA THR A 633 -16.28 16.24 -14.61
C THR A 633 -15.43 17.20 -15.45
N LYS A 634 -14.13 16.93 -15.57
CA LYS A 634 -13.47 17.19 -16.85
C LYS A 634 -13.95 16.13 -17.83
N THR A 635 -15.18 16.30 -18.31
CA THR A 635 -15.66 15.66 -19.51
C THR A 635 -14.56 15.85 -20.56
N LEU A 636 -14.05 14.76 -21.15
CA LEU A 636 -13.09 14.80 -22.26
C LEU A 636 -13.62 15.59 -23.48
N SER A 637 -14.83 16.14 -23.43
CA SER A 637 -15.48 16.91 -24.48
C SER A 637 -14.81 18.25 -24.80
N SER A 638 -14.00 18.83 -23.90
CA SER A 638 -13.28 20.09 -24.22
C SER A 638 -11.95 19.90 -24.98
N LEU A 639 -11.57 18.66 -25.29
CA LEU A 639 -10.35 18.34 -26.06
C LEU A 639 -10.63 17.77 -27.46
N SER A 640 -11.90 17.72 -27.90
CA SER A 640 -12.34 17.02 -29.12
C SER A 640 -11.56 17.41 -30.38
N ASP A 641 -11.15 18.68 -30.49
CA ASP A 641 -10.46 19.16 -31.68
C ASP A 641 -8.97 18.79 -31.70
N SER A 642 -8.40 18.36 -30.57
CA SER A 642 -6.99 17.91 -30.45
C SER A 642 -6.83 16.38 -30.40
N LEU A 643 -7.93 15.63 -30.26
CA LEU A 643 -7.96 14.17 -30.03
C LEU A 643 -8.04 13.33 -31.31
N SER A 644 -8.41 13.93 -32.44
CA SER A 644 -8.64 13.25 -33.73
C SER A 644 -7.40 12.56 -34.34
N HIS A 645 -6.21 12.84 -33.81
CA HIS A 645 -4.93 12.34 -34.34
C HIS A 645 -4.17 11.39 -33.38
N ARG A 646 -4.74 11.04 -32.22
CA ARG A 646 -4.06 10.14 -31.27
C ARG A 646 -4.25 8.67 -31.65
N PRO A 647 -3.21 7.82 -31.50
CA PRO A 647 -3.38 6.38 -31.59
C PRO A 647 -4.42 5.91 -30.57
N ARG A 648 -5.27 4.95 -30.96
CA ARG A 648 -6.27 4.34 -30.08
C ARG A 648 -5.84 2.93 -29.74
N VAL A 649 -6.10 2.47 -28.53
CA VAL A 649 -5.92 1.06 -28.18
C VAL A 649 -7.23 0.50 -27.63
N ALA A 650 -7.83 -0.38 -28.41
CA ALA A 650 -9.01 -1.14 -28.04
C ALA A 650 -8.66 -2.23 -27.03
N VAL A 651 -9.29 -2.16 -25.86
CA VAL A 651 -9.28 -3.19 -24.83
C VAL A 651 -10.36 -4.20 -25.17
N ASN A 652 -9.97 -5.36 -25.69
CA ASN A 652 -10.93 -6.40 -26.06
C ASN A 652 -11.21 -7.28 -24.85
N LEU A 653 -12.48 -7.33 -24.43
CA LEU A 653 -12.97 -8.15 -23.33
C LEU A 653 -13.57 -9.44 -23.87
N SER A 654 -13.24 -10.55 -23.23
CA SER A 654 -13.91 -11.83 -23.44
C SER A 654 -13.83 -12.65 -22.17
N MET A 655 -14.95 -13.27 -21.76
CA MET A 655 -15.01 -14.17 -20.62
C MET A 655 -14.24 -13.66 -19.39
N SER A 656 -14.49 -12.42 -18.93
CA SER A 656 -13.82 -11.79 -17.75
C SER A 656 -12.40 -11.30 -17.92
N LYS A 657 -11.83 -11.46 -19.10
CA LYS A 657 -10.40 -11.31 -19.30
C LYS A 657 -10.16 -10.32 -20.41
N ILE A 658 -8.92 -9.83 -20.45
CA ILE A 658 -8.39 -9.02 -21.54
C ILE A 658 -7.48 -9.94 -22.36
N PRO A 659 -8.02 -10.75 -23.29
CA PRO A 659 -7.20 -11.65 -24.10
C PRO A 659 -6.27 -10.91 -25.08
N ALA A 660 -6.71 -9.75 -25.59
CA ALA A 660 -6.04 -9.03 -26.64
C ALA A 660 -6.22 -7.51 -26.50
N LEU A 661 -5.26 -6.78 -27.06
CA LEU A 661 -5.30 -5.34 -27.24
C LEU A 661 -5.14 -5.04 -28.73
N THR A 662 -6.00 -4.20 -29.30
CA THR A 662 -5.91 -3.81 -30.71
C THR A 662 -5.51 -2.35 -30.78
N GLY A 663 -4.30 -2.09 -31.26
CA GLY A 663 -3.86 -0.73 -31.56
C GLY A 663 -4.47 -0.29 -32.88
N GLN A 664 -5.08 0.88 -32.94
CA GLN A 664 -5.63 1.49 -34.14
C GLN A 664 -4.95 2.84 -34.37
N LEU A 665 -4.54 3.07 -35.61
CA LEU A 665 -3.88 4.29 -36.03
C LEU A 665 -4.54 4.79 -37.32
N ASP A 666 -5.10 5.99 -37.26
CA ASP A 666 -5.61 6.69 -38.42
C ASP A 666 -4.48 7.51 -39.05
N ILE A 667 -4.23 7.29 -40.35
CA ILE A 667 -3.14 7.92 -41.07
C ILE A 667 -3.69 9.17 -41.73
N CYS A 668 -3.43 10.33 -41.13
CA CYS A 668 -3.96 11.60 -41.60
C CYS A 668 -3.08 12.26 -42.68
N ASP A 669 -1.77 11.97 -42.68
CA ASP A 669 -0.82 12.52 -43.65
C ASP A 669 -1.09 11.96 -45.05
N GLU A 670 -1.33 12.86 -46.01
CA GLU A 670 -1.74 12.50 -47.36
C GLU A 670 -0.63 11.78 -48.14
N ALA A 671 0.64 12.13 -47.91
CA ALA A 671 1.77 11.43 -48.51
C ALA A 671 1.94 10.02 -47.92
N ALA A 672 1.68 9.85 -46.62
CA ALA A 672 1.64 8.53 -45.98
C ALA A 672 0.46 7.67 -46.47
N LYS A 673 -0.73 8.27 -46.70
CA LYS A 673 -1.87 7.57 -47.32
C LYS A 673 -1.56 7.10 -48.73
N ILE A 674 -0.93 7.95 -49.55
CA ILE A 674 -0.50 7.58 -50.91
C ILE A 674 0.51 6.42 -50.85
N ALA A 675 1.49 6.49 -49.94
CA ALA A 675 2.47 5.42 -49.74
C ALA A 675 1.83 4.08 -49.28
N LEU A 676 0.77 4.13 -48.46
CA LEU A 676 0.01 2.96 -48.01
C LEU A 676 -0.73 2.25 -49.16
N VAL A 677 -1.29 3.01 -50.10
CA VAL A 677 -1.94 2.46 -51.30
C VAL A 677 -0.91 1.75 -52.19
N GLY A 678 0.33 2.26 -52.23
CA GLY A 678 1.47 1.71 -53.00
C GLY A 678 2.05 0.38 -52.52
N LYS A 679 1.42 -0.34 -51.57
CA LYS A 679 1.87 -1.64 -51.01
C LYS A 679 3.22 -1.60 -50.27
N ALA A 680 3.51 -0.55 -49.50
CA ALA A 680 4.68 -0.55 -48.63
C ALA A 680 4.58 -1.62 -47.52
N ALA A 681 5.59 -2.49 -47.40
CA ALA A 681 5.66 -3.54 -46.40
C ALA A 681 6.40 -3.04 -45.15
N VAL A 682 5.72 -3.04 -44.00
CA VAL A 682 6.26 -2.93 -42.63
C VAL A 682 6.95 -1.60 -42.27
N SER A 683 7.22 -0.73 -43.25
CA SER A 683 7.55 0.70 -43.09
C SER A 683 6.74 1.48 -44.11
N ILE A 684 6.04 2.53 -43.69
CA ILE A 684 5.31 3.40 -44.63
C ILE A 684 6.34 4.38 -45.19
N GLY A 685 7.22 3.92 -46.09
CA GLY A 685 8.34 4.74 -46.57
C GLY A 685 9.21 5.28 -45.42
N VAL A 686 9.29 6.61 -45.30
CA VAL A 686 10.03 7.34 -44.25
C VAL A 686 9.21 7.60 -42.98
N PHE A 687 7.90 7.27 -42.98
CA PHE A 687 7.01 7.60 -41.87
C PHE A 687 7.08 6.53 -40.77
N LYS A 688 7.33 6.99 -39.54
CA LYS A 688 7.39 6.16 -38.32
C LYS A 688 6.25 6.55 -37.38
N TYR A 689 5.39 5.59 -37.08
CA TYR A 689 4.30 5.74 -36.11
C TYR A 689 4.50 4.79 -34.94
N ILE A 690 4.17 5.27 -33.74
CA ILE A 690 4.35 4.52 -32.49
C ILE A 690 2.99 4.36 -31.82
N VAL A 691 2.64 3.12 -31.48
CA VAL A 691 1.41 2.79 -30.74
C VAL A 691 1.80 2.21 -29.38
N THR A 692 1.43 2.93 -28.33
CA THR A 692 1.77 2.57 -26.96
C THR A 692 0.64 1.78 -26.31
N TYR A 693 0.93 0.60 -25.75
CA TYR A 693 -0.07 -0.27 -25.13
C TYR A 693 -0.12 -0.12 -23.60
N PRO A 694 -1.30 -0.24 -22.97
CA PRO A 694 -1.47 -0.14 -21.51
C PRO A 694 -0.99 -1.39 -20.75
N LEU A 695 -0.54 -2.43 -21.44
CA LEU A 695 0.04 -3.65 -20.86
C LEU A 695 1.09 -4.19 -21.81
N ALA A 696 2.00 -5.01 -21.26
CA ALA A 696 2.94 -5.78 -22.07
C ALA A 696 2.20 -6.70 -23.06
N ILE A 697 2.56 -6.58 -24.34
CA ILE A 697 2.05 -7.42 -25.43
C ILE A 697 3.08 -8.46 -25.87
N ILE A 698 2.64 -9.51 -26.55
CA ILE A 698 3.52 -10.47 -27.22
C ILE A 698 3.70 -10.03 -28.68
N GLY A 699 4.72 -9.19 -28.94
CA GLY A 699 4.97 -8.63 -30.27
C GLY A 699 5.14 -9.68 -31.37
N GLU A 700 5.75 -10.84 -31.07
CA GLU A 700 5.91 -11.96 -32.02
C GLU A 700 4.57 -12.53 -32.52
N LYS A 701 3.48 -12.30 -31.79
CA LYS A 701 2.13 -12.76 -32.13
C LYS A 701 1.24 -11.63 -32.64
N SER A 702 1.79 -10.45 -32.88
CA SER A 702 1.02 -9.31 -33.39
C SER A 702 0.66 -9.51 -34.86
N LYS A 703 -0.58 -9.19 -35.21
CA LYS A 703 -1.08 -9.21 -36.59
C LYS A 703 -1.40 -7.80 -37.03
N LEU A 704 -0.90 -7.42 -38.21
CA LEU A 704 -1.16 -6.13 -38.83
C LEU A 704 -2.32 -6.27 -39.82
N ARG A 705 -3.31 -5.38 -39.73
CA ARG A 705 -4.33 -5.18 -40.78
C ARG A 705 -4.20 -3.76 -41.30
N ILE A 706 -4.18 -3.61 -42.62
CA ILE A 706 -3.99 -2.32 -43.29
C ILE A 706 -5.21 -2.05 -44.16
N ALA A 707 -6.00 -1.05 -43.81
CA ALA A 707 -7.16 -0.62 -44.57
C ALA A 707 -6.76 0.49 -45.54
N ARG A 708 -6.21 0.11 -46.69
CA ARG A 708 -5.56 1.05 -47.65
C ARG A 708 -6.48 2.11 -48.24
N LYS A 709 -7.78 1.81 -48.42
CA LYS A 709 -8.76 2.76 -48.99
C LYS A 709 -9.27 3.78 -47.97
N SER A 710 -9.39 3.36 -46.71
CA SER A 710 -9.89 4.18 -45.60
C SER A 710 -8.76 4.80 -44.76
N GLY A 711 -7.49 4.48 -45.06
CA GLY A 711 -6.33 5.15 -44.47
C GLY A 711 -6.06 4.81 -42.99
N TYR A 712 -6.39 3.62 -42.51
CA TYR A 712 -6.10 3.21 -41.12
C TYR A 712 -5.36 1.87 -41.01
N ILE A 713 -4.69 1.68 -39.88
CA ILE A 713 -3.91 0.49 -39.53
C ILE A 713 -4.41 -0.07 -38.20
N GLU A 714 -4.61 -1.39 -38.13
CA GLU A 714 -4.86 -2.11 -36.88
C GLU A 714 -3.70 -3.06 -36.57
N ILE A 715 -3.29 -3.07 -35.30
CA ILE A 715 -2.26 -3.94 -34.75
C ILE A 715 -2.91 -4.79 -33.66
N LEU A 716 -3.32 -5.99 -34.01
CA LEU A 716 -3.92 -6.94 -33.08
C LEU A 716 -2.81 -7.64 -32.31
N SER A 717 -2.75 -7.42 -31.00
CA SER A 717 -1.68 -7.92 -30.15
C SER A 717 -2.24 -8.73 -28.99
N GLN A 718 -1.66 -9.90 -28.73
CA GLN A 718 -2.04 -10.70 -27.56
C GLN A 718 -1.48 -10.06 -26.29
N ALA A 719 -2.32 -9.91 -25.26
CA ALA A 719 -1.85 -9.46 -23.95
C ALA A 719 -0.97 -10.56 -23.33
N ARG A 720 0.27 -10.26 -22.95
CA ARG A 720 1.25 -11.25 -22.47
C ARG A 720 0.79 -11.89 -21.17
N THR A 721 0.60 -13.21 -21.08
CA THR A 721 0.24 -13.96 -19.84
C THR A 721 1.42 -14.11 -18.88
N ALA A 722 1.15 -14.26 -17.57
CA ALA A 722 2.16 -14.52 -16.55
C ALA A 722 2.55 -16.00 -16.66
N GLY A 723 3.29 -16.32 -17.71
CA GLY A 723 3.82 -17.64 -18.03
C GLY A 723 5.31 -17.51 -18.35
N LYS A 724 6.05 -18.61 -18.15
CA LYS A 724 7.52 -18.72 -18.12
C LYS A 724 8.24 -17.73 -19.06
N PRO A 725 9.30 -17.06 -18.59
CA PRO A 725 10.07 -16.12 -19.40
C PRO A 725 10.72 -16.86 -20.57
N ASN A 726 10.17 -16.70 -21.78
CA ASN A 726 10.92 -16.93 -23.00
C ASN A 726 11.76 -15.69 -23.26
N TRP A 727 13.05 -15.77 -22.93
CA TRP A 727 14.02 -14.77 -23.32
C TRP A 727 14.26 -14.91 -24.83
N ARG A 728 13.85 -13.92 -25.61
CA ARG A 728 14.44 -13.67 -26.92
C ARG A 728 14.77 -12.18 -26.96
N VAL A 729 16.06 -11.89 -27.03
CA VAL A 729 16.61 -10.53 -27.00
C VAL A 729 16.28 -9.87 -28.34
N GLY A 730 15.32 -8.94 -28.32
CA GLY A 730 15.09 -8.01 -29.42
C GLY A 730 16.16 -6.93 -29.41
N ARG A 731 16.81 -6.69 -30.56
CA ARG A 731 17.82 -5.64 -30.71
C ARG A 731 17.13 -4.28 -30.80
N ALA A 732 17.35 -3.42 -29.82
CA ALA A 732 17.18 -1.98 -29.96
C ALA A 732 18.32 -1.27 -29.22
N HIS A 733 19.11 -0.52 -30.00
CA HIS A 733 20.28 0.22 -29.58
C HIS A 733 19.89 1.53 -28.89
N GLU A 734 20.56 1.90 -27.79
CA GLU A 734 21.38 3.12 -27.64
C GLU A 734 21.79 3.42 -26.18
N ARG A 735 22.78 4.30 -26.08
CA ARG A 735 23.90 4.36 -25.13
C ARG A 735 23.58 5.09 -23.82
N LEU A 736 24.14 4.58 -22.72
CA LEU A 736 24.64 5.36 -21.59
C LEU A 736 25.95 4.70 -21.15
N GLY A 737 27.02 5.49 -21.18
CA GLY A 737 28.41 5.03 -21.23
C GLY A 737 28.93 4.42 -19.93
N LEU A 738 29.66 3.32 -20.08
CA LEU A 738 30.68 2.90 -19.11
C LEU A 738 32.05 3.09 -19.75
N PHE A 739 32.92 3.72 -18.97
CA PHE A 739 34.26 4.20 -19.26
C PHE A 739 35.13 3.26 -20.10
N LYS A 740 35.96 3.85 -20.95
CA LYS A 740 36.71 3.20 -22.05
C LYS A 740 37.75 2.15 -21.64
N ASN A 741 38.00 1.92 -20.34
CA ASN A 741 39.12 1.13 -19.84
C ASN A 741 38.77 0.06 -18.77
N ASN A 742 37.50 -0.29 -18.55
CA ASN A 742 37.13 -1.32 -17.56
C ASN A 742 36.78 -2.67 -18.19
N PRO A 743 37.13 -3.82 -17.56
CA PRO A 743 36.81 -5.14 -18.07
C PRO A 743 35.29 -5.33 -18.17
N ARG A 744 34.83 -5.73 -19.35
CA ARG A 744 33.41 -6.03 -19.65
C ARG A 744 33.06 -7.51 -19.51
N VAL A 745 34.06 -8.37 -19.28
CA VAL A 745 33.87 -9.81 -19.10
C VAL A 745 34.42 -10.21 -17.75
N PHE A 746 33.61 -10.91 -16.97
CA PHE A 746 33.98 -11.42 -15.66
C PHE A 746 33.92 -12.94 -15.66
N GLY A 747 34.95 -13.59 -15.13
CA GLY A 747 34.98 -15.04 -14.96
C GLY A 747 34.63 -15.40 -13.52
N LEU A 748 33.62 -16.25 -13.32
CA LEU A 748 33.42 -16.91 -12.04
C LEU A 748 34.25 -18.20 -12.04
N ALA A 749 35.23 -18.27 -11.14
CA ALA A 749 36.13 -19.41 -11.08
C ALA A 749 36.06 -20.13 -9.74
N GLU A 750 36.04 -21.46 -9.81
CA GLU A 750 36.30 -22.32 -8.67
C GLU A 750 37.64 -23.03 -8.93
N PRO A 751 38.79 -22.48 -8.47
CA PRO A 751 40.12 -22.99 -8.79
C PRO A 751 40.31 -24.48 -8.46
N SER A 752 39.64 -24.95 -7.41
CA SER A 752 39.66 -26.34 -6.97
C SER A 752 38.80 -27.29 -7.82
N ARG A 753 38.04 -26.79 -8.79
CA ARG A 753 37.07 -27.55 -9.60
C ARG A 753 37.08 -27.19 -11.09
N GLY A 754 38.26 -26.96 -11.64
CA GLY A 754 38.43 -26.74 -13.08
C GLY A 754 38.52 -25.28 -13.50
N GLY A 755 38.64 -24.34 -12.55
CA GLY A 755 38.88 -22.92 -12.85
C GLY A 755 37.60 -22.17 -13.20
N VAL A 756 37.64 -21.34 -14.25
CA VAL A 756 36.49 -20.53 -14.67
C VAL A 756 35.36 -21.45 -15.14
N HIS A 757 34.22 -21.42 -14.45
CA HIS A 757 33.04 -22.22 -14.77
C HIS A 757 31.90 -21.37 -15.39
N THR A 758 32.01 -20.04 -15.36
CA THR A 758 31.01 -19.16 -15.95
C THR A 758 31.67 -17.86 -16.39
N LEU A 759 31.32 -17.38 -17.59
CA LEU A 759 31.68 -16.05 -18.07
C LEU A 759 30.44 -15.15 -18.06
N LEU A 760 30.60 -13.94 -17.54
CA LEU A 760 29.59 -12.90 -17.48
C LEU A 760 30.02 -11.78 -18.43
N PHE A 761 29.30 -11.60 -19.52
CA PHE A 761 29.56 -10.53 -20.48
C PHE A 761 28.62 -9.36 -20.18
N ILE A 762 29.15 -8.35 -19.49
CA ILE A 762 28.40 -7.15 -19.13
C ILE A 762 28.33 -6.23 -20.34
N TYR A 763 27.14 -6.11 -20.90
CA TYR A 763 26.86 -5.20 -22.00
C TYR A 763 26.64 -3.77 -21.49
N GLN A 764 25.82 -3.61 -20.44
CA GLN A 764 25.47 -2.31 -19.89
C GLN A 764 25.12 -2.41 -18.39
N LEU A 765 25.40 -1.36 -17.62
CA LEU A 765 24.82 -1.18 -16.27
C LEU A 765 23.76 -0.08 -16.35
N ARG A 766 22.62 -0.32 -15.70
CA ARG A 766 21.51 0.61 -15.58
C ARG A 766 21.26 0.88 -14.10
N LEU A 767 21.11 2.13 -13.73
CA LEU A 767 20.79 2.53 -12.36
C LEU A 767 19.27 2.67 -12.25
N ASP A 768 18.66 1.90 -11.36
CA ASP A 768 17.28 2.10 -10.93
C ASP A 768 17.31 3.05 -9.72
N LEU A 769 17.34 4.35 -10.03
CA LEU A 769 17.41 5.42 -9.03
C LEU A 769 16.29 5.31 -8.00
N ALA A 770 15.09 4.92 -8.45
CA ALA A 770 13.95 4.81 -7.57
C ALA A 770 14.11 3.70 -6.52
N ALA A 771 14.79 2.60 -6.85
CA ALA A 771 14.99 1.47 -5.95
C ALA A 771 16.40 1.44 -5.34
N PHE A 772 17.23 2.45 -5.63
CA PHE A 772 18.66 2.48 -5.29
C PHE A 772 19.41 1.20 -5.69
N THR A 773 19.06 0.62 -6.84
CA THR A 773 19.68 -0.64 -7.32
C THR A 773 20.37 -0.47 -8.66
N VAL A 774 21.33 -1.34 -8.96
CA VAL A 774 22.01 -1.41 -10.26
C VAL A 774 21.60 -2.70 -10.95
N VAL A 775 21.11 -2.60 -12.18
CA VAL A 775 20.78 -3.72 -13.05
C VAL A 775 21.88 -3.84 -14.10
N ALA A 776 22.46 -5.02 -14.20
CA ALA A 776 23.44 -5.32 -15.24
C ALA A 776 22.76 -6.12 -16.36
N ASP A 777 22.84 -5.61 -17.59
CA ASP A 777 22.51 -6.38 -18.78
C ASP A 777 23.69 -7.30 -19.10
N ILE A 778 23.54 -8.57 -18.78
CA ILE A 778 24.60 -9.57 -18.81
C ILE A 778 24.19 -10.77 -19.66
N ALA A 779 25.05 -11.16 -20.60
CA ALA A 779 25.00 -12.51 -21.16
C ALA A 779 25.82 -13.45 -20.26
N VAL A 780 25.15 -14.49 -19.74
CA VAL A 780 25.77 -15.50 -18.87
C VAL A 780 26.10 -16.73 -19.71
N LEU A 781 27.38 -17.09 -19.77
CA LEU A 781 27.86 -18.28 -20.46
C LEU A 781 28.40 -19.28 -19.43
N PRO A 782 27.59 -20.27 -19.01
CA PRO A 782 28.10 -21.39 -18.22
C PRO A 782 29.06 -22.20 -19.09
N LEU A 783 30.21 -22.55 -18.54
CA LEU A 783 31.21 -23.38 -19.19
C LEU A 783 31.05 -24.80 -18.66
N ASP A 784 30.74 -25.74 -19.55
CA ASP A 784 30.71 -27.16 -19.26
C ASP A 784 31.64 -27.93 -20.21
N ASN A 785 31.98 -29.17 -19.84
CA ASN A 785 32.94 -29.99 -20.58
C ASN A 785 32.50 -30.31 -22.02
N GLY A 786 31.19 -30.29 -22.31
CA GLY A 786 30.66 -30.53 -23.66
C GLY A 786 30.70 -29.29 -24.55
N LEU A 787 30.58 -28.10 -23.96
CA LEU A 787 30.57 -26.82 -24.67
C LEU A 787 31.99 -26.27 -24.91
N MET A 788 32.93 -26.59 -24.01
CA MET A 788 34.31 -26.09 -24.06
C MET A 788 35.05 -26.35 -25.37
N PRO A 789 34.98 -27.54 -26.01
CA PRO A 789 35.64 -27.78 -27.29
C PRO A 789 35.17 -26.83 -28.41
N GLN A 790 33.88 -26.46 -28.41
CA GLN A 790 33.29 -25.57 -29.41
C GLN A 790 33.64 -24.09 -29.15
N LEU A 791 33.81 -23.72 -27.88
CA LEU A 791 34.06 -22.35 -27.46
C LEU A 791 35.54 -21.99 -27.34
N ARG A 792 36.43 -23.00 -27.24
CA ARG A 792 37.87 -22.82 -27.02
C ARG A 792 38.52 -21.77 -27.94
N PRO A 793 38.28 -21.73 -29.26
CA PRO A 793 38.90 -20.72 -30.13
C PRO A 793 38.46 -19.29 -29.77
N ARG A 794 37.20 -19.11 -29.36
CA ARG A 794 36.64 -17.80 -28.99
C ARG A 794 37.06 -17.36 -27.59
N ILE A 795 37.19 -18.30 -26.65
CA ILE A 795 37.71 -18.03 -25.31
C ILE A 795 39.20 -17.66 -25.37
N GLN A 796 39.98 -18.32 -26.25
CA GLN A 796 41.37 -17.95 -26.48
C GLN A 796 41.48 -16.51 -27.04
N ALA A 797 40.70 -16.18 -28.05
CA ALA A 797 40.66 -14.83 -28.59
C ALA A 797 40.30 -13.77 -27.52
N LEU A 798 39.43 -14.11 -26.57
CA LEU A 798 39.11 -13.23 -25.43
C LEU A 798 40.32 -13.05 -24.48
N GLN A 799 41.07 -14.11 -24.21
CA GLN A 799 42.30 -14.05 -23.41
C GLN A 799 43.37 -13.18 -24.06
N ASP A 800 43.52 -13.29 -25.38
CA ASP A 800 44.51 -12.52 -26.16
C ASP A 800 44.22 -11.00 -26.13
N HIS A 801 43.00 -10.59 -25.77
CA HIS A 801 42.56 -9.19 -25.65
C HIS A 801 42.43 -8.71 -24.19
N GLY A 802 43.25 -9.25 -23.29
CA GLY A 802 43.31 -8.84 -21.88
C GLY A 802 42.49 -9.72 -20.92
N GLY A 803 41.73 -10.69 -21.44
CA GLY A 803 41.05 -11.73 -20.66
C GLY A 803 39.91 -11.25 -19.77
N PRO A 804 39.12 -12.19 -19.21
CA PRO A 804 38.09 -11.86 -18.24
C PRO A 804 38.70 -11.48 -16.89
N CYS A 805 38.10 -10.52 -16.19
CA CYS A 805 38.38 -10.28 -14.78
C CYS A 805 37.84 -11.46 -13.96
N VAL A 806 38.72 -12.28 -13.39
CA VAL A 806 38.32 -13.51 -12.71
C VAL A 806 38.08 -13.27 -11.22
N THR A 807 36.86 -13.56 -10.76
CA THR A 807 36.47 -13.60 -9.35
C THR A 807 36.36 -15.04 -8.89
N THR A 808 37.01 -15.36 -7.78
CA THR A 808 36.92 -16.70 -7.18
C THR A 808 35.59 -16.89 -6.47
N THR A 809 34.82 -17.90 -6.88
CA THR A 809 33.62 -18.39 -6.21
C THR A 809 33.98 -19.53 -5.26
N ARG A 810 33.25 -19.67 -4.15
CA ARG A 810 33.31 -20.85 -3.27
C ARG A 810 32.03 -21.65 -3.44
N GLY A 811 32.10 -22.80 -4.08
CA GLY A 811 31.00 -23.75 -4.14
C GLY A 811 30.77 -24.43 -2.80
N TRP A 812 29.52 -24.80 -2.53
CA TRP A 812 29.13 -25.56 -1.34
C TRP A 812 29.29 -27.07 -1.62
N LYS A 813 30.06 -27.81 -0.82
CA LYS A 813 30.32 -29.25 -1.02
C LYS A 813 29.09 -30.09 -0.65
N ARG A 814 28.51 -30.81 -1.62
CA ARG A 814 27.63 -31.96 -1.36
C ARG A 814 28.49 -33.17 -0.97
N ARG A 815 28.38 -33.66 0.27
CA ARG A 815 28.89 -34.99 0.62
C ARG A 815 27.91 -36.05 0.09
N ARG A 816 28.40 -37.14 -0.52
CA ARG A 816 27.53 -38.24 -0.96
C ARG A 816 26.85 -38.84 0.28
N GLY A 817 25.52 -38.78 0.33
CA GLY A 817 24.70 -39.38 1.40
C GLY A 817 23.71 -38.44 2.09
N GLU A 818 23.84 -37.12 1.94
CA GLU A 818 22.92 -36.16 2.58
C GLU A 818 21.74 -35.82 1.64
N SER A 819 20.51 -36.01 2.13
CA SER A 819 19.30 -35.39 1.55
C SER A 819 19.39 -33.88 1.70
N TYR A 820 18.65 -33.13 0.85
CA TYR A 820 18.61 -31.66 0.87
C TYR A 820 18.40 -31.13 2.30
N SER A 821 19.49 -30.73 2.94
CA SER A 821 19.45 -29.79 4.06
C SER A 821 20.30 -28.60 3.62
N LEU A 822 19.63 -27.47 3.52
CA LEU A 822 20.23 -26.20 3.15
C LEU A 822 21.33 -25.81 4.16
N PRO A 823 22.24 -24.85 3.83
CA PRO A 823 23.48 -24.59 4.57
C PRO A 823 23.45 -24.39 6.08
N TRP A 824 22.26 -24.14 6.59
CA TRP A 824 21.95 -23.84 7.96
C TRP A 824 21.77 -25.08 8.86
N SER A 825 21.61 -26.30 8.32
CA SER A 825 21.54 -27.52 9.15
C SER A 825 22.82 -27.73 9.99
N SER A 826 23.98 -27.43 9.41
CA SER A 826 25.28 -27.56 10.09
C SER A 826 25.64 -26.38 11.02
N ALA A 827 25.06 -25.19 10.79
CA ALA A 827 25.24 -24.03 11.67
C ALA A 827 24.35 -24.14 12.92
N ALA A 828 23.11 -24.61 12.74
CA ALA A 828 22.23 -25.00 13.84
C ALA A 828 22.85 -26.14 14.67
N ALA A 829 23.44 -27.16 14.04
CA ALA A 829 24.08 -28.28 14.74
C ALA A 829 25.37 -27.89 15.50
N ARG A 830 26.15 -26.92 15.01
CA ARG A 830 27.36 -26.42 15.70
C ARG A 830 27.05 -25.50 16.89
N GLY A 831 25.90 -24.82 16.88
CA GLY A 831 25.39 -24.10 18.05
C GLY A 831 24.81 -25.03 19.12
N ILE A 832 24.17 -26.13 18.71
CA ILE A 832 23.61 -27.15 19.62
C ILE A 832 24.72 -27.95 20.34
N THR A 833 25.88 -28.17 19.71
CA THR A 833 26.98 -28.94 20.33
C THR A 833 27.76 -28.16 21.40
N ARG A 834 27.61 -26.84 21.51
CA ARG A 834 28.06 -26.08 22.70
C ARG A 834 27.15 -26.26 23.92
N ARG A 835 25.97 -26.89 23.78
CA ARG A 835 25.02 -27.13 24.89
C ARG A 835 25.22 -28.43 25.68
N HIS A 836 26.11 -29.33 25.26
CA HIS A 836 26.26 -30.65 25.92
C HIS A 836 27.59 -30.92 26.63
N ALA A 837 28.46 -29.92 26.78
CA ALA A 837 29.68 -30.03 27.59
C ALA A 837 29.51 -29.45 29.00
N SER A 838 28.40 -29.73 29.69
CA SER A 838 28.28 -29.45 31.12
C SER A 838 27.10 -30.19 31.77
N THR A 839 27.08 -31.52 31.72
CA THR A 839 26.47 -32.36 32.76
C THR A 839 26.77 -33.82 32.43
N GLY A 840 27.66 -34.43 33.21
CA GLY A 840 27.85 -35.87 33.18
C GLY A 840 26.65 -36.58 33.79
N THR A 841 26.34 -37.78 33.28
CA THR A 841 26.10 -39.03 34.03
C THR A 841 25.54 -40.11 33.09
N GLY A 842 26.26 -41.24 32.97
CA GLY A 842 25.74 -42.61 32.97
C GLY A 842 24.87 -43.13 31.80
N PRO A 843 25.27 -44.23 31.12
CA PRO A 843 24.45 -44.89 30.10
C PRO A 843 23.60 -46.01 30.72
N ILE A 844 22.31 -46.13 30.37
CA ILE A 844 21.57 -47.39 30.53
C ILE A 844 20.62 -47.60 29.35
N ALA A 845 20.91 -48.70 28.64
CA ALA A 845 20.10 -49.59 27.79
C ALA A 845 19.22 -49.01 26.67
#